data_AF-A0A8B6EUC6-F1
#
_entry.id   AF-A0A8B6EUC6-F1
#
_cell.length_a   1.000
_cell.length_b   1.000
_cell.length_c   1.000
_cell.angle_alpha   90.00
_cell.angle_beta   90.00
_cell.angle_gamma   90.00
#
_symmetry.space_group_name_H-M   'P 1'
#
loop_
_entity.id
_entity.type
_entity.pdbx_description
1 polymer ?
#
loop_
_entity_poly.entity_id
_entity_poly.type
_entity_poly.pdbx_seq_one_letter_code
_entity_poly.pdbx_strand_id
1 'polypeptide(L)'
;MGNTFDASLVLNSYRRRQWLFLNDKNRKLTENPTDDATNQKLHEHLNTGNTGSCNGMSAPCVEVVDYSTMLTEVQNINTDSSISQVWVAFQCNYALYSALSSKKVHQANTPAALIKTRKNTVEQQGMRNSHKRDAVALITFIANLEKTMKDGTKEWTEVSAALDLKEHRFNAAHNRGLSFPSISGSGPNGAVIHYFPTLATDRKLSVNEMYLLDSGGQYLDGTTDVTRTFHFGSPTAYQKECYTRVLMGQVDLARFKFYKGPHGPYGREIDAIARRPLWDVGLEYRHGTGHGIGSYLSVHEGPGRISLSHSSFASDEKLDEFMFFSDEPGYYEAEQFGIRLENIVMVTEAETKYNFMNSTFLTFETVTLVPYEPNLIDYDLLSPEQINWINKYHSKVQKEIGPLFEQLKNNFYCYAEAAEFVNNHERFKRQTSIKSMSPDDRPSCKPGAQVPLVRVDSSQRLYDLRQEFNSNGVNLQGVIIPSEDAHQSEFPAEYDKRRAYISGFDGSHGLAIVLKDKAALWTDGRYYTQAENQLDCNWILMKQDEPNTPTYEEWILANLGTSSSMSNRNIGLNPLFITSSAWITMDRNLKAENINLYQTNKDLVDIIWQFGRPGRPSSKIHVLEDRFSGKNWQQKVTEDVYKAMLDRKADVLIITQLDEIAWLFNLRGSDVKYNPFFMSYAILETQNGNLRIRLFLWDKLRKLTEQPSDPESTSKLNVFLNTGVSGSCTDRIGMCVEVEDYNTFINAVIATVNKRDVKKVWIPFQCNYAIYKVITKEIYQGNTPAALKKFQKNPTEQQGLRNAHKRDAVALITFAARLENQVKSGQFPVATELSAANQLDSFRGREIYNRGTSFPTLSAYGTNAAIIHYMPSLSTNVEIKTDNMYLLDSGGQYLDGTTDVTRTFHYGVPTNHQKECYTRVLMGHIDLARFIFYKGAYGPYGREIDAIARRPLWEVGLDYRHGTGHGVGAYLSVHEGPGRISLAHPRVDKDIPLDEFQVFSDEPGYYETNGFGVRIENMVMIVKKSTKYQFMDSVFLGFETLTLVPYEPTLIDFSLMSPAQIDWMNNYHNKVQREIGPLIVNDTLATAWLRARTASVNINKGDNLKINFILLISSVCLILGIS
;
A
#
# COMPACT_ATOMS: atom_id res chain seq x y z
N MET A 1 -4.38 -26.60 8.39
CA MET A 1 -4.51 -28.02 8.82
C MET A 1 -4.18 -28.12 10.30
N GLY A 2 -5.04 -28.76 11.10
CA GLY A 2 -4.82 -28.93 12.55
C GLY A 2 -4.33 -30.33 12.89
N ASN A 3 -3.06 -30.64 12.64
CA ASN A 3 -2.42 -31.75 13.35
C ASN A 3 -2.07 -31.26 14.76
N THR A 4 -2.56 -31.94 15.79
CA THR A 4 -2.01 -31.81 17.14
C THR A 4 -0.52 -32.11 17.07
N PHE A 5 0.30 -31.07 17.25
CA PHE A 5 1.75 -31.16 17.16
C PHE A 5 2.29 -31.91 18.38
N ASP A 6 2.30 -33.24 18.29
CA ASP A 6 2.86 -34.11 19.31
C ASP A 6 4.38 -33.90 19.34
N ALA A 7 4.82 -33.13 20.34
CA ALA A 7 6.22 -32.83 20.57
C ALA A 7 7.06 -34.10 20.79
N SER A 8 6.46 -35.23 21.21
CA SER A 8 7.16 -36.50 21.40
C SER A 8 7.43 -37.26 20.09
N LEU A 9 6.50 -37.19 19.12
CA LEU A 9 6.73 -37.64 17.73
C LEU A 9 7.80 -36.78 17.04
N VAL A 10 7.81 -35.47 17.34
CA VAL A 10 8.80 -34.54 16.80
C VAL A 10 10.18 -34.84 17.38
N LEU A 11 10.33 -34.94 18.70
CA LEU A 11 11.61 -35.28 19.35
C LEU A 11 12.19 -36.63 18.86
N ASN A 12 11.37 -37.64 18.60
CA ASN A 12 11.84 -38.91 18.03
C ASN A 12 12.25 -38.83 16.55
N SER A 13 11.67 -37.91 15.77
CA SER A 13 12.05 -37.66 14.37
C SER A 13 13.24 -36.69 14.21
N TYR A 14 13.58 -35.94 15.27
CA TYR A 14 14.73 -35.02 15.34
C TYR A 14 16.12 -35.70 15.36
N ARG A 15 16.20 -37.02 15.12
CA ARG A 15 17.45 -37.72 14.77
C ARG A 15 18.04 -37.29 13.40
N ARG A 16 17.47 -36.26 12.76
CA ARG A 16 17.96 -35.67 11.50
C ARG A 16 18.94 -34.51 11.79
N ARG A 17 20.22 -34.85 11.70
CA ARG A 17 21.40 -33.99 11.45
C ARG A 17 21.16 -32.47 11.47
N GLN A 18 21.50 -31.82 12.59
CA GLN A 18 21.71 -30.36 12.66
C GLN A 18 23.19 -30.08 12.47
N TRP A 19 23.57 -29.23 11.52
CA TRP A 19 24.97 -28.97 11.15
C TRP A 19 25.36 -27.51 11.40
N LEU A 20 26.45 -27.29 12.12
CA LEU A 20 27.08 -25.97 12.33
C LEU A 20 28.46 -25.96 11.66
N PHE A 21 28.63 -25.14 10.64
CA PHE A 21 29.89 -24.97 9.92
C PHE A 21 30.73 -23.88 10.59
N LEU A 22 31.87 -24.24 11.17
CA LEU A 22 32.65 -23.37 12.05
C LEU A 22 34.14 -23.35 11.65
N ASN A 23 34.70 -22.14 11.44
CA ASN A 23 36.13 -21.99 11.17
C ASN A 23 36.93 -22.29 12.44
N ASP A 24 38.04 -23.01 12.33
CA ASP A 24 38.87 -23.48 13.45
C ASP A 24 38.08 -24.32 14.48
N LYS A 25 37.16 -25.19 14.02
CA LYS A 25 36.19 -25.88 14.89
C LYS A 25 36.83 -26.55 16.11
N ASN A 26 37.96 -27.26 15.93
CA ASN A 26 38.59 -28.05 16.98
C ASN A 26 39.07 -27.17 18.15
N ARG A 27 39.53 -25.97 17.83
CA ARG A 27 39.94 -24.95 18.79
C ARG A 27 38.71 -24.39 19.53
N LYS A 28 37.74 -23.86 18.78
CA LYS A 28 36.54 -23.20 19.36
C LYS A 28 35.64 -24.14 20.18
N LEU A 29 35.64 -25.44 19.89
CA LEU A 29 34.91 -26.44 20.68
C LEU A 29 35.50 -26.65 22.08
N THR A 30 36.83 -26.51 22.22
CA THR A 30 37.58 -26.96 23.41
C THR A 30 38.16 -25.84 24.26
N GLU A 31 38.35 -24.65 23.68
CA GLU A 31 38.68 -23.42 24.41
C GLU A 31 37.64 -23.11 25.49
N ASN A 32 38.11 -22.52 26.59
CA ASN A 32 37.21 -21.90 27.57
C ASN A 32 36.61 -20.64 26.93
N PRO A 33 35.38 -20.23 27.32
CA PRO A 33 34.85 -18.94 26.92
C PRO A 33 35.75 -17.79 27.38
N THR A 34 35.66 -16.65 26.68
CA THR A 34 36.56 -15.51 26.85
C THR A 34 36.07 -14.46 27.85
N ASP A 35 34.93 -14.68 28.51
CA ASP A 35 34.40 -13.77 29.53
C ASP A 35 33.80 -14.50 30.72
N ASP A 36 33.77 -13.83 31.88
CA ASP A 36 33.31 -14.41 33.15
C ASP A 36 31.78 -14.63 33.20
N ALA A 37 31.04 -14.10 32.22
CA ALA A 37 29.60 -14.28 32.09
C ALA A 37 29.23 -15.59 31.36
N THR A 38 30.20 -16.25 30.74
CA THR A 38 30.04 -17.50 30.00
C THR A 38 30.92 -18.60 30.59
N ASN A 39 30.32 -19.55 31.30
CA ASN A 39 31.06 -20.61 32.02
C ASN A 39 31.05 -21.98 31.31
N GLN A 40 30.18 -22.17 30.32
CA GLN A 40 29.99 -23.43 29.59
C GLN A 40 30.82 -23.44 28.30
N LYS A 41 31.52 -24.55 28.00
CA LYS A 41 32.24 -24.70 26.73
C LYS A 41 31.30 -24.91 25.56
N LEU A 42 31.74 -24.51 24.36
CA LEU A 42 30.90 -24.59 23.16
C LEU A 42 30.38 -26.01 22.86
N HIS A 43 31.21 -27.05 23.08
CA HIS A 43 30.78 -28.43 22.86
C HIS A 43 29.71 -28.89 23.86
N GLU A 44 29.83 -28.47 25.12
CA GLU A 44 28.84 -28.72 26.18
C GLU A 44 27.51 -28.02 25.86
N HIS A 45 27.57 -26.76 25.41
CA HIS A 45 26.40 -25.97 25.05
C HIS A 45 25.63 -26.55 23.86
N LEU A 46 26.36 -27.01 22.84
CA LEU A 46 25.79 -27.63 21.64
C LEU A 46 25.45 -29.14 21.80
N ASN A 47 25.64 -29.69 23.01
CA ASN A 47 25.49 -31.10 23.35
C ASN A 47 26.20 -32.04 22.35
N THR A 48 27.44 -31.71 22.02
CA THR A 48 28.26 -32.39 20.99
C THR A 48 29.60 -32.83 21.57
N GLY A 49 30.25 -33.83 20.95
CA GLY A 49 31.56 -34.29 21.41
C GLY A 49 32.64 -33.21 21.24
N ASN A 50 33.79 -33.37 21.90
CA ASN A 50 34.91 -32.42 21.83
C ASN A 50 35.47 -32.24 20.40
N THR A 51 35.16 -33.16 19.48
CA THR A 51 35.49 -33.13 18.04
C THR A 51 34.37 -32.55 17.16
N GLY A 52 33.25 -32.16 17.77
CA GLY A 52 32.04 -31.68 17.11
C GLY A 52 31.11 -32.79 16.64
N SER A 53 31.32 -34.05 17.04
CA SER A 53 30.50 -35.15 16.55
C SER A 53 29.36 -35.55 17.51
N CYS A 54 28.20 -35.82 16.93
CA CYS A 54 27.01 -36.33 17.62
C CYS A 54 27.01 -37.86 17.80
N ASN A 55 28.04 -38.56 17.34
CA ASN A 55 28.16 -40.01 17.51
C ASN A 55 28.11 -40.40 19.00
N GLY A 56 27.10 -41.19 19.38
CA GLY A 56 26.88 -41.65 20.75
C GLY A 56 25.96 -40.76 21.60
N MET A 57 25.50 -39.61 21.10
CA MET A 57 24.60 -38.73 21.84
C MET A 57 23.15 -39.24 21.83
N SER A 58 22.52 -39.26 23.01
CA SER A 58 21.13 -39.72 23.22
C SER A 58 20.08 -38.60 23.16
N ALA A 59 20.52 -37.35 23.28
CA ALA A 59 19.71 -36.14 23.20
C ALA A 59 20.01 -35.35 21.90
N PRO A 60 19.17 -34.36 21.50
CA PRO A 60 19.43 -33.53 20.33
C PRO A 60 20.83 -32.89 20.38
N CYS A 61 21.58 -33.01 19.30
CA CYS A 61 22.98 -32.59 19.20
C CYS A 61 23.21 -31.84 17.88
N VAL A 62 24.16 -30.91 17.88
CA VAL A 62 24.64 -30.22 16.69
C VAL A 62 25.98 -30.81 16.26
N GLU A 63 26.04 -31.35 15.04
CA GLU A 63 27.30 -31.79 14.42
C GLU A 63 28.04 -30.52 13.97
N VAL A 64 29.21 -30.26 14.55
CA VAL A 64 30.04 -29.12 14.20
C VAL A 64 31.07 -29.57 13.16
N VAL A 65 30.95 -29.01 11.96
CA VAL A 65 31.72 -29.38 10.76
C VAL A 65 32.68 -28.24 10.40
N ASP A 66 33.77 -28.56 9.70
CA ASP A 66 34.73 -27.53 9.29
C ASP A 66 34.12 -26.59 8.24
N TYR A 67 34.28 -25.28 8.44
CA TYR A 67 33.68 -24.26 7.56
C TYR A 67 34.04 -24.42 6.08
N SER A 68 35.26 -24.89 5.76
CA SER A 68 35.71 -25.07 4.37
C SER A 68 34.88 -26.10 3.59
N THR A 69 34.20 -27.02 4.28
CA THR A 69 33.40 -28.10 3.66
C THR A 69 32.01 -27.68 3.20
N MET A 70 31.53 -26.48 3.59
CA MET A 70 30.14 -26.05 3.40
C MET A 70 29.65 -26.16 1.95
N LEU A 71 30.47 -25.77 0.97
CA LEU A 71 30.09 -25.85 -0.45
C LEU A 71 29.94 -27.31 -0.91
N THR A 72 30.86 -28.19 -0.51
CA THR A 72 30.80 -29.63 -0.81
C THR A 72 29.57 -30.28 -0.19
N GLU A 73 29.21 -29.91 1.03
CA GLU A 73 28.01 -30.44 1.69
C GLU A 73 26.71 -29.96 1.03
N VAL A 74 26.66 -28.71 0.55
CA VAL A 74 25.51 -28.24 -0.25
C VAL A 74 25.43 -28.95 -1.60
N GLN A 75 26.56 -29.29 -2.22
CA GLN A 75 26.59 -30.13 -3.42
C GLN A 75 26.09 -31.56 -3.14
N ASN A 76 26.43 -32.15 -2.00
CA ASN A 76 25.90 -33.45 -1.55
C ASN A 76 24.36 -33.39 -1.34
N ILE A 77 23.84 -32.32 -0.74
CA ILE A 77 22.40 -32.08 -0.59
C ILE A 77 21.69 -31.97 -1.96
N ASN A 78 22.36 -31.42 -2.98
CA ASN A 78 21.81 -31.38 -4.33
C ASN A 78 21.71 -32.77 -4.98
N THR A 79 22.65 -33.68 -4.71
CA THR A 79 22.62 -35.05 -5.26
C THR A 79 21.74 -36.03 -4.46
N ASP A 80 21.47 -35.77 -3.18
CA ASP A 80 20.58 -36.59 -2.34
C ASP A 80 19.13 -36.59 -2.88
N SER A 81 18.66 -37.74 -3.34
CA SER A 81 17.32 -37.91 -3.91
C SER A 81 16.19 -37.92 -2.87
N SER A 82 16.50 -38.05 -1.58
CA SER A 82 15.52 -37.97 -0.49
C SER A 82 15.13 -36.52 -0.14
N ILE A 83 15.92 -35.54 -0.57
CA ILE A 83 15.69 -34.11 -0.34
C ILE A 83 15.00 -33.50 -1.57
N SER A 84 13.69 -33.26 -1.46
CA SER A 84 12.90 -32.65 -2.55
C SER A 84 13.03 -31.13 -2.64
N GLN A 85 13.21 -30.44 -1.51
CA GLN A 85 13.45 -29.00 -1.44
C GLN A 85 14.44 -28.61 -0.34
N VAL A 86 15.05 -27.44 -0.52
CA VAL A 86 16.03 -26.81 0.36
C VAL A 86 15.63 -25.34 0.54
N TRP A 87 15.45 -24.92 1.78
CA TRP A 87 15.16 -23.52 2.12
C TRP A 87 16.43 -22.68 2.02
N VAL A 88 16.40 -21.60 1.25
CA VAL A 88 17.55 -20.72 1.01
C VAL A 88 17.17 -19.27 1.35
N ALA A 89 17.97 -18.59 2.16
CA ALA A 89 17.74 -17.20 2.51
C ALA A 89 17.89 -16.28 1.28
N PHE A 90 17.18 -15.15 1.24
CA PHE A 90 17.33 -14.15 0.18
C PHE A 90 18.77 -13.62 0.06
N GLN A 91 19.47 -13.47 1.18
CA GLN A 91 20.87 -13.01 1.25
C GLN A 91 21.91 -14.14 1.06
N CYS A 92 21.50 -15.33 0.60
CA CYS A 92 22.44 -16.43 0.33
C CYS A 92 23.44 -16.05 -0.76
N ASN A 93 24.73 -16.33 -0.55
CA ASN A 93 25.75 -16.10 -1.57
C ASN A 93 25.54 -17.00 -2.79
N TYR A 94 25.94 -16.49 -3.97
CA TYR A 94 25.64 -17.16 -5.23
C TYR A 94 26.31 -18.54 -5.39
N ALA A 95 27.46 -18.79 -4.74
CA ALA A 95 28.13 -20.09 -4.81
C ALA A 95 27.29 -21.20 -4.15
N LEU A 96 26.74 -20.94 -2.96
CA LEU A 96 25.84 -21.89 -2.29
C LEU A 96 24.48 -22.01 -3.01
N TYR A 97 23.94 -20.89 -3.52
CA TYR A 97 22.71 -20.89 -4.29
C TYR A 97 22.83 -21.72 -5.58
N SER A 98 23.90 -21.52 -6.36
CA SER A 98 24.11 -22.20 -7.65
C SER A 98 24.60 -23.65 -7.52
N ALA A 99 25.07 -24.08 -6.34
CA ALA A 99 25.35 -25.48 -6.03
C ALA A 99 24.07 -26.33 -5.93
N LEU A 100 22.91 -25.71 -5.74
CA LEU A 100 21.59 -26.34 -5.73
C LEU A 100 20.91 -26.23 -7.09
N SER A 101 20.21 -27.29 -7.51
CA SER A 101 19.34 -27.20 -8.68
C SER A 101 18.13 -26.30 -8.40
N SER A 102 17.75 -25.46 -9.36
CA SER A 102 16.62 -24.52 -9.24
C SER A 102 15.27 -25.17 -8.93
N LYS A 103 15.13 -26.49 -9.17
CA LYS A 103 13.96 -27.29 -8.79
C LYS A 103 13.88 -27.61 -7.30
N LYS A 104 15.03 -27.64 -6.59
CA LYS A 104 15.12 -27.87 -5.14
C LYS A 104 15.08 -26.57 -4.33
N VAL A 105 15.43 -25.42 -4.89
CA VAL A 105 15.51 -24.16 -4.12
C VAL A 105 14.12 -23.62 -3.78
N HIS A 106 13.88 -23.42 -2.49
CA HIS A 106 12.80 -22.59 -1.96
C HIS A 106 13.43 -21.33 -1.34
N GLN A 107 13.37 -20.19 -2.06
CA GLN A 107 13.99 -18.94 -1.59
C GLN A 107 12.98 -18.11 -0.79
N ALA A 108 13.25 -17.91 0.51
CA ALA A 108 12.39 -17.17 1.43
C ALA A 108 13.17 -16.72 2.68
N ASN A 109 12.60 -15.79 3.48
CA ASN A 109 13.11 -15.48 4.82
C ASN A 109 13.18 -16.76 5.67
N THR A 110 14.24 -16.95 6.45
CA THR A 110 14.39 -18.16 7.27
C THR A 110 13.52 -18.06 8.52
N PRO A 111 12.99 -19.18 9.06
CA PRO A 111 12.23 -19.15 10.32
C PRO A 111 13.00 -18.51 11.48
N ALA A 112 14.34 -18.70 11.53
CA ALA A 112 15.20 -18.05 12.51
C ALA A 112 15.24 -16.52 12.35
N ALA A 113 15.32 -16.02 11.11
CA ALA A 113 15.29 -14.58 10.83
C ALA A 113 13.95 -13.94 11.26
N LEU A 114 12.83 -14.58 10.93
CA LEU A 114 11.48 -14.12 11.29
C LEU A 114 11.24 -14.11 12.79
N ILE A 115 11.64 -15.18 13.50
CA ILE A 115 11.43 -15.28 14.95
C ILE A 115 12.30 -14.26 15.68
N LYS A 116 13.58 -14.08 15.29
CA LYS A 116 14.45 -13.12 15.97
C LYS A 116 14.03 -11.66 15.77
N THR A 117 13.28 -11.31 14.72
CA THR A 117 12.83 -9.92 14.51
C THR A 117 11.93 -9.45 15.65
N ARG A 118 11.13 -10.34 16.24
CA ARG A 118 10.23 -10.02 17.35
C ARG A 118 10.84 -10.48 18.67
N LYS A 119 11.36 -9.53 19.44
CA LYS A 119 12.08 -9.80 20.68
C LYS A 119 11.16 -10.41 21.74
N ASN A 120 11.63 -11.46 22.41
CA ASN A 120 10.94 -12.04 23.56
C ASN A 120 11.06 -11.10 24.79
N THR A 121 10.33 -11.36 25.86
CA THR A 121 10.27 -10.46 27.04
C THR A 121 11.63 -10.21 27.70
N VAL A 122 12.56 -11.16 27.67
CA VAL A 122 13.93 -10.99 28.20
C VAL A 122 14.74 -10.09 27.29
N GLU A 123 14.71 -10.33 25.97
CA GLU A 123 15.38 -9.48 24.97
C GLU A 123 14.82 -8.05 25.01
N GLN A 124 13.50 -7.87 25.12
CA GLN A 124 12.87 -6.55 25.23
C GLN A 124 13.34 -5.78 26.47
N GLN A 125 13.46 -6.45 27.63
CA GLN A 125 13.95 -5.80 28.84
C GLN A 125 15.46 -5.54 28.78
N GLY A 126 16.23 -6.47 28.21
CA GLY A 126 17.65 -6.33 27.94
C GLY A 126 17.95 -5.11 27.07
N MET A 127 17.22 -4.96 25.95
CA MET A 127 17.30 -3.79 25.07
C MET A 127 17.01 -2.49 25.82
N ARG A 128 15.97 -2.42 26.67
CA ARG A 128 15.73 -1.22 27.50
C ARG A 128 16.87 -0.97 28.49
N ASN A 129 17.48 -2.01 29.04
CA ASN A 129 18.60 -1.89 29.99
C ASN A 129 19.90 -1.45 29.32
N SER A 130 20.21 -1.97 28.12
CA SER A 130 21.41 -1.59 27.35
C SER A 130 21.35 -0.12 26.96
N HIS A 131 20.21 0.36 26.45
CA HIS A 131 20.01 1.77 26.08
C HIS A 131 20.10 2.72 27.28
N LYS A 132 19.74 2.29 28.50
CA LYS A 132 19.97 3.09 29.72
C LYS A 132 21.45 3.23 30.06
N ARG A 133 22.22 2.14 29.99
CA ARG A 133 23.68 2.19 30.21
C ARG A 133 24.39 3.02 29.15
N ASP A 134 23.96 2.86 27.89
CA ASP A 134 24.51 3.60 26.77
C ASP A 134 24.19 5.10 26.84
N ALA A 135 22.96 5.45 27.25
CA ALA A 135 22.58 6.84 27.53
C ALA A 135 23.42 7.48 28.63
N VAL A 136 23.71 6.76 29.73
CA VAL A 136 24.62 7.27 30.78
C VAL A 136 26.02 7.52 30.21
N ALA A 137 26.60 6.59 29.46
CA ALA A 137 27.91 6.76 28.85
C ALA A 137 27.94 7.96 27.88
N LEU A 138 26.97 8.04 26.97
CA LEU A 138 26.88 9.09 25.95
C LEU A 138 26.60 10.48 26.55
N ILE A 139 25.69 10.59 27.52
CA ILE A 139 25.41 11.87 28.19
C ILE A 139 26.60 12.34 29.05
N THR A 140 27.32 11.42 29.72
CA THR A 140 28.56 11.76 30.44
C THR A 140 29.58 12.37 29.48
N PHE A 141 29.82 11.69 28.36
CA PHE A 141 30.74 12.14 27.32
C PHE A 141 30.35 13.50 26.75
N ILE A 142 29.08 13.69 26.34
CA ILE A 142 28.60 14.96 25.76
C ILE A 142 28.72 16.11 26.76
N ALA A 143 28.34 15.91 28.02
CA ALA A 143 28.44 16.95 29.05
C ALA A 143 29.91 17.35 29.33
N ASN A 144 30.83 16.39 29.29
CA ASN A 144 32.27 16.65 29.41
C ASN A 144 32.82 17.39 28.17
N LEU A 145 32.47 16.93 26.97
CA LEU A 145 32.82 17.55 25.69
C LEU A 145 32.35 19.01 25.63
N GLU A 146 31.05 19.26 25.87
CA GLU A 146 30.46 20.60 25.84
C GLU A 146 31.15 21.54 26.84
N LYS A 147 31.34 21.09 28.09
CA LYS A 147 32.01 21.88 29.13
C LYS A 147 33.43 22.24 28.70
N THR A 148 34.22 21.24 28.34
CA THR A 148 35.66 21.41 28.05
C THR A 148 35.94 22.13 26.72
N MET A 149 35.00 22.09 25.77
CA MET A 149 35.02 22.94 24.58
C MET A 149 34.67 24.40 24.88
N LYS A 150 33.75 24.67 25.81
CA LYS A 150 33.34 26.04 26.19
C LYS A 150 34.34 26.74 27.09
N ASP A 151 34.97 26.03 28.03
CA ASP A 151 36.02 26.58 28.90
C ASP A 151 37.43 26.53 28.28
N GLY A 152 37.61 25.79 27.17
CA GLY A 152 38.88 25.67 26.43
C GLY A 152 39.92 24.79 27.12
N THR A 153 39.55 23.99 28.13
CA THR A 153 40.49 23.20 28.93
C THR A 153 40.99 21.92 28.25
N LYS A 154 40.32 21.43 27.19
CA LYS A 154 40.74 20.27 26.39
C LYS A 154 40.55 20.56 24.89
N GLU A 155 41.58 20.27 24.09
CA GLU A 155 41.43 20.23 22.64
C GLU A 155 40.80 18.91 22.19
N TRP A 156 39.77 19.01 21.36
CA TRP A 156 39.04 17.86 20.83
C TRP A 156 39.20 17.74 19.32
N THR A 157 39.32 16.50 18.86
CA THR A 157 39.32 16.12 17.44
C THR A 157 38.30 15.02 17.22
N GLU A 158 37.93 14.77 15.97
CA GLU A 158 36.94 13.75 15.61
C GLU A 158 37.34 12.36 16.14
N VAL A 159 38.62 12.01 16.03
CA VAL A 159 39.21 10.78 16.58
C VAL A 159 39.21 10.81 18.11
N SER A 160 39.63 11.91 18.76
CA SER A 160 39.70 11.93 20.22
C SER A 160 38.31 11.88 20.87
N ALA A 161 37.31 12.53 20.27
CA ALA A 161 35.91 12.42 20.66
C ALA A 161 35.37 10.99 20.54
N ALA A 162 35.63 10.30 19.42
CA ALA A 162 35.19 8.92 19.22
C ALA A 162 35.85 7.93 20.20
N LEU A 163 37.13 8.13 20.55
CA LEU A 163 37.86 7.29 21.49
C LEU A 163 37.39 7.47 22.95
N ASP A 164 37.14 8.72 23.37
CA ASP A 164 36.69 9.06 24.73
C ASP A 164 35.28 8.48 25.01
N LEU A 165 34.35 8.59 24.05
CA LEU A 165 33.05 7.91 24.14
C LEU A 165 33.18 6.38 24.17
N LYS A 166 34.10 5.80 23.39
CA LYS A 166 34.36 4.36 23.40
C LYS A 166 34.84 3.90 24.78
N GLU A 167 35.68 4.67 25.46
CA GLU A 167 36.14 4.38 26.83
C GLU A 167 34.97 4.44 27.83
N HIS A 168 34.14 5.49 27.77
CA HIS A 168 32.93 5.59 28.58
C HIS A 168 31.97 4.39 28.39
N ARG A 169 31.82 3.90 27.16
CA ARG A 169 31.03 2.69 26.85
C ARG A 169 31.68 1.40 27.36
N PHE A 170 32.99 1.25 27.19
CA PHE A 170 33.72 0.04 27.60
C PHE A 170 33.70 -0.15 29.12
N ASN A 171 33.71 0.95 29.88
CA ASN A 171 33.57 0.96 31.34
C ASN A 171 32.11 0.70 31.82
N ALA A 172 31.12 0.65 30.92
CA ALA A 172 29.74 0.36 31.28
C ALA A 172 29.50 -1.17 31.40
N ALA A 173 28.73 -1.57 32.42
CA ALA A 173 28.41 -2.98 32.67
C ALA A 173 27.82 -3.68 31.44
N HIS A 174 28.19 -4.94 31.25
CA HIS A 174 27.83 -5.82 30.13
C HIS A 174 28.34 -5.40 28.75
N ASN A 175 29.08 -4.28 28.59
CA ASN A 175 29.62 -3.90 27.29
C ASN A 175 30.63 -4.94 26.76
N ARG A 176 30.67 -5.11 25.44
CA ARG A 176 31.54 -6.02 24.69
C ARG A 176 32.19 -5.36 23.48
N GLY A 177 32.19 -4.03 23.45
CA GLY A 177 32.68 -3.20 22.35
C GLY A 177 31.60 -2.30 21.76
N LEU A 178 31.94 -1.71 20.61
CA LEU A 178 31.02 -0.90 19.81
C LEU A 178 30.17 -1.81 18.89
N SER A 179 28.97 -1.38 18.54
CA SER A 179 28.14 -2.07 17.52
C SER A 179 28.64 -1.82 16.10
N PHE A 180 29.32 -0.69 15.88
CA PHE A 180 30.06 -0.29 14.69
C PHE A 180 31.07 0.81 15.07
N PRO A 181 32.10 1.11 14.24
CA PRO A 181 33.00 2.23 14.49
C PRO A 181 32.24 3.56 14.49
N SER A 182 32.43 4.42 15.49
CA SER A 182 31.70 5.70 15.57
C SER A 182 31.96 6.60 14.36
N ILE A 183 30.89 7.12 13.77
CA ILE A 183 30.90 8.29 12.89
C ILE A 183 31.00 9.53 13.78
N SER A 184 32.06 10.30 13.64
CA SER A 184 32.33 11.50 14.45
C SER A 184 32.87 12.55 13.48
N GLY A 185 32.06 13.56 13.13
CA GLY A 185 32.35 14.49 12.03
C GLY A 185 32.05 15.95 12.38
N SER A 186 33.05 16.81 12.25
CA SER A 186 32.95 18.28 12.44
C SER A 186 32.77 19.00 11.11
N GLY A 187 31.74 19.82 11.01
CA GLY A 187 31.45 20.63 9.83
C GLY A 187 31.32 19.76 8.57
N PRO A 188 32.14 20.00 7.51
CA PRO A 188 32.05 19.29 6.23
C PRO A 188 32.09 17.76 6.34
N ASN A 189 32.84 17.21 7.31
CA ASN A 189 32.94 15.76 7.50
C ASN A 189 31.61 15.15 8.00
N GLY A 190 30.80 15.90 8.74
CA GLY A 190 29.46 15.47 9.16
C GLY A 190 28.51 15.29 7.97
N ALA A 191 28.74 15.97 6.83
CA ALA A 191 27.93 15.81 5.63
C ALA A 191 28.16 14.47 4.89
N VAL A 192 29.18 13.69 5.29
CA VAL A 192 29.50 12.40 4.68
C VAL A 192 28.78 11.29 5.45
N ILE A 193 27.73 10.73 4.84
CA ILE A 193 26.73 9.81 5.45
C ILE A 193 27.37 8.62 6.20
N HIS A 194 28.48 8.06 5.71
CA HIS A 194 29.23 6.98 6.35
C HIS A 194 30.68 7.41 6.64
N TYR A 195 30.87 8.57 7.27
CA TYR A 195 32.20 9.06 7.65
C TYR A 195 32.78 8.25 8.82
N PHE A 196 34.05 7.85 8.71
CA PHE A 196 34.81 7.32 9.84
C PHE A 196 36.11 8.10 9.96
N PRO A 197 36.37 8.79 11.08
CA PRO A 197 37.58 9.58 11.21
C PRO A 197 38.82 8.70 11.29
N THR A 198 39.85 9.11 10.55
CA THR A 198 41.17 8.50 10.54
C THR A 198 42.20 9.56 10.91
N LEU A 199 43.41 9.16 11.31
CA LEU A 199 44.51 10.11 11.56
C LEU A 199 44.85 11.01 10.36
N ALA A 200 44.42 10.66 9.14
CA ALA A 200 44.61 11.46 7.93
C ALA A 200 43.45 12.42 7.63
N THR A 201 42.27 12.23 8.26
CA THR A 201 41.06 13.04 8.05
C THR A 201 40.60 13.77 9.31
N ASP A 202 41.25 13.52 10.45
CA ASP A 202 40.91 14.02 11.77
C ASP A 202 40.87 15.56 11.83
N ARG A 203 39.67 16.12 12.01
CA ARG A 203 39.47 17.56 12.21
C ARG A 203 39.42 17.91 13.69
N LYS A 204 39.93 19.09 14.04
CA LYS A 204 39.67 19.72 15.35
C LYS A 204 38.20 20.17 15.42
N LEU A 205 37.52 19.83 16.51
CA LEU A 205 36.14 20.28 16.77
C LEU A 205 36.11 21.78 17.08
N SER A 206 35.03 22.44 16.66
CA SER A 206 34.83 23.88 16.80
C SER A 206 33.47 24.19 17.43
N VAL A 207 33.39 25.21 18.28
CA VAL A 207 32.11 25.72 18.80
C VAL A 207 31.27 26.44 17.74
N ASN A 208 31.87 26.78 16.60
CA ASN A 208 31.22 27.48 15.49
C ASN A 208 30.86 26.54 14.31
N GLU A 209 31.06 25.23 14.46
CA GLU A 209 30.67 24.20 13.48
C GLU A 209 29.60 23.27 14.07
N MET A 210 28.85 22.61 13.20
CA MET A 210 28.00 21.49 13.57
C MET A 210 28.88 20.25 13.83
N TYR A 211 28.57 19.49 14.88
CA TYR A 211 29.23 18.22 15.17
C TYR A 211 28.22 17.09 15.14
N LEU A 212 28.38 16.14 14.21
CA LEU A 212 27.56 14.94 14.09
C LEU A 212 28.29 13.75 14.73
N LEU A 213 27.60 13.04 15.62
CA LEU A 213 28.09 11.85 16.30
C LEU A 213 27.04 10.75 16.21
N ASP A 214 27.32 9.77 15.36
CA ASP A 214 26.56 8.53 15.17
C ASP A 214 27.40 7.36 15.71
N SER A 215 26.86 6.64 16.69
CA SER A 215 27.62 5.61 17.41
C SER A 215 26.77 4.71 18.30
N GLY A 216 27.12 3.42 18.38
CA GLY A 216 26.44 2.46 19.25
C GLY A 216 27.36 1.49 20.02
N GLY A 217 26.76 0.72 20.93
CA GLY A 217 27.42 -0.25 21.80
C GLY A 217 26.83 -1.67 21.66
N GLN A 218 27.67 -2.68 21.88
CA GLN A 218 27.22 -4.05 22.10
C GLN A 218 27.23 -4.37 23.59
N TYR A 219 26.08 -4.77 24.12
CA TYR A 219 25.92 -5.24 25.50
C TYR A 219 25.37 -6.66 25.46
N LEU A 220 25.75 -7.53 26.42
CA LEU A 220 25.28 -8.93 26.47
C LEU A 220 23.75 -9.11 26.36
N ASP A 221 22.99 -8.09 26.76
CA ASP A 221 21.52 -8.06 26.77
C ASP A 221 20.91 -7.11 25.73
N GLY A 222 21.69 -6.46 24.85
CA GLY A 222 21.14 -5.64 23.77
C GLY A 222 22.18 -4.89 22.93
N THR A 223 21.81 -4.58 21.69
CA THR A 223 22.61 -3.73 20.79
C THR A 223 22.00 -2.32 20.80
N THR A 224 22.83 -1.27 20.84
CA THR A 224 22.36 0.13 20.73
C THR A 224 22.81 0.77 19.43
N ASP A 225 21.99 1.70 18.97
CA ASP A 225 22.33 2.64 17.89
C ASP A 225 21.79 4.04 18.25
N VAL A 226 22.64 5.06 18.16
CA VAL A 226 22.31 6.42 18.61
C VAL A 226 23.13 7.47 17.87
N THR A 227 22.43 8.30 17.12
CA THR A 227 22.95 9.51 16.50
C THR A 227 22.42 10.79 17.13
N ARG A 228 23.30 11.75 17.40
CA ARG A 228 22.97 13.14 17.73
C ARG A 228 23.83 14.12 16.94
N THR A 229 23.29 15.31 16.72
CA THR A 229 24.01 16.43 16.11
C THR A 229 23.95 17.63 17.07
N PHE A 230 25.09 18.30 17.26
CA PHE A 230 25.32 19.34 18.26
C PHE A 230 25.83 20.63 17.64
N HIS A 231 25.66 21.75 18.35
CA HIS A 231 26.31 23.03 18.04
C HIS A 231 26.57 23.79 19.35
N PHE A 232 27.84 23.96 19.73
CA PHE A 232 28.20 24.44 21.07
C PHE A 232 28.26 25.98 21.21
N GLY A 233 28.23 26.70 20.10
CA GLY A 233 28.06 28.16 20.00
C GLY A 233 26.70 28.54 19.41
N SER A 234 26.62 29.62 18.63
CA SER A 234 25.37 30.09 18.00
C SER A 234 25.15 29.53 16.59
N PRO A 235 24.18 28.63 16.36
CA PRO A 235 23.89 28.11 15.02
C PRO A 235 23.15 29.12 14.14
N THR A 236 23.32 29.00 12.83
CA THR A 236 22.60 29.80 11.84
C THR A 236 21.11 29.43 11.75
N ALA A 237 20.28 30.34 11.25
CA ALA A 237 18.86 30.08 11.02
C ALA A 237 18.61 28.87 10.08
N TYR A 238 19.48 28.67 9.08
CA TYR A 238 19.38 27.53 8.17
C TYR A 238 19.70 26.20 8.86
N GLN A 239 20.75 26.15 9.69
CA GLN A 239 21.06 24.96 10.50
C GLN A 239 19.92 24.63 11.47
N LYS A 240 19.32 25.63 12.11
CA LYS A 240 18.14 25.45 12.99
C LYS A 240 16.93 24.91 12.25
N GLU A 241 16.60 25.48 11.08
CA GLU A 241 15.48 25.02 10.28
C GLU A 241 15.69 23.57 9.82
N CYS A 242 16.85 23.23 9.25
CA CYS A 242 17.16 21.87 8.83
C CYS A 242 17.14 20.87 9.99
N TYR A 243 17.70 21.23 11.16
CA TYR A 243 17.66 20.36 12.34
C TYR A 243 16.24 20.13 12.84
N THR A 244 15.46 21.20 12.91
CA THR A 244 14.06 21.11 13.35
C THR A 244 13.23 20.28 12.38
N ARG A 245 13.48 20.38 11.07
CA ARG A 245 12.82 19.57 10.04
C ARG A 245 13.15 18.08 10.17
N VAL A 246 14.41 17.73 10.46
CA VAL A 246 14.81 16.34 10.78
C VAL A 246 14.13 15.86 12.07
N LEU A 247 14.10 16.69 13.12
CA LEU A 247 13.43 16.38 14.38
C LEU A 247 11.92 16.20 14.21
N MET A 248 11.25 17.03 13.42
CA MET A 248 9.83 16.87 13.06
C MET A 248 9.57 15.50 12.42
N GLY A 249 10.47 15.05 11.55
CA GLY A 249 10.36 13.75 10.89
C GLY A 249 10.42 12.58 11.87
N GLN A 250 11.41 12.60 12.77
CA GLN A 250 11.57 11.61 13.83
C GLN A 250 10.37 11.60 14.79
N VAL A 251 9.94 12.79 15.24
CA VAL A 251 8.81 12.92 16.17
C VAL A 251 7.49 12.48 15.52
N ASP A 252 7.27 12.77 14.24
CA ASP A 252 6.08 12.32 13.52
C ASP A 252 6.08 10.80 13.30
N LEU A 253 7.24 10.16 13.05
CA LEU A 253 7.37 8.71 12.93
C LEU A 253 7.17 8.01 14.29
N ALA A 254 7.86 8.45 15.34
CA ALA A 254 7.74 7.90 16.69
C ALA A 254 6.33 8.07 17.32
N ARG A 255 5.52 9.00 16.81
CA ARG A 255 4.11 9.19 17.20
C ARG A 255 3.11 8.45 16.32
N PHE A 256 3.57 7.87 15.21
CA PHE A 256 2.68 7.30 14.22
C PHE A 256 1.89 6.12 14.79
N LYS A 257 0.61 6.05 14.42
CA LYS A 257 -0.31 4.96 14.76
C LYS A 257 -0.75 4.28 13.49
N PHE A 258 -0.77 2.94 13.47
CA PHE A 258 -1.07 2.16 12.28
C PHE A 258 -1.84 0.87 12.59
N TYR A 259 -2.63 0.39 11.64
CA TYR A 259 -3.45 -0.81 11.79
C TYR A 259 -2.59 -2.10 11.75
N LYS A 260 -2.86 -3.04 12.67
CA LYS A 260 -2.32 -4.41 12.66
C LYS A 260 -3.25 -5.36 11.93
N GLY A 261 -2.86 -5.82 10.74
CA GLY A 261 -3.61 -6.87 10.04
C GLY A 261 -3.06 -7.25 8.66
N PRO A 262 -3.85 -7.98 7.85
CA PRO A 262 -3.47 -8.37 6.48
C PRO A 262 -3.11 -7.21 5.56
N HIS A 263 -3.62 -6.00 5.83
CA HIS A 263 -3.29 -4.76 5.11
C HIS A 263 -2.50 -3.74 5.97
N GLY A 264 -1.89 -4.19 7.07
CA GLY A 264 -0.97 -3.36 7.86
C GLY A 264 0.32 -3.04 7.08
N PRO A 265 0.93 -1.86 7.29
CA PRO A 265 2.06 -1.39 6.50
C PRO A 265 3.37 -2.16 6.76
N TYR A 266 4.24 -2.18 5.75
CA TYR A 266 5.68 -2.41 5.95
C TYR A 266 6.34 -1.07 6.27
N GLY A 267 7.59 -1.07 6.73
CA GLY A 267 8.28 0.18 7.05
C GLY A 267 8.42 1.15 5.87
N ARG A 268 8.43 0.67 4.62
CA ARG A 268 8.47 1.56 3.44
C ARG A 268 7.20 2.41 3.28
N GLU A 269 6.02 1.89 3.64
CA GLU A 269 4.76 2.65 3.55
C GLU A 269 4.58 3.69 4.68
N ILE A 270 5.53 3.79 5.62
CA ILE A 270 5.58 4.86 6.63
C ILE A 270 6.85 5.74 6.54
N ASP A 271 7.83 5.40 5.69
CA ASP A 271 9.07 6.17 5.48
C ASP A 271 8.79 7.61 5.00
N ALA A 272 7.72 7.79 4.22
CA ALA A 272 7.24 9.09 3.77
C ALA A 272 6.82 10.03 4.92
N ILE A 273 6.41 9.50 6.08
CA ILE A 273 6.02 10.29 7.26
C ILE A 273 7.22 11.07 7.80
N ALA A 274 8.38 10.42 7.90
CA ALA A 274 9.61 11.05 8.39
C ALA A 274 10.25 12.01 7.37
N ARG A 275 10.10 11.75 6.06
CA ARG A 275 10.65 12.64 5.01
C ARG A 275 9.84 13.91 4.80
N ARG A 276 8.52 13.85 5.01
CA ARG A 276 7.56 14.95 4.76
C ARG A 276 8.06 16.34 5.17
N PRO A 277 8.61 16.58 6.38
CA PRO A 277 8.99 17.93 6.78
C PRO A 277 10.11 18.52 5.92
N LEU A 278 11.07 17.70 5.45
CA LEU A 278 12.12 18.14 4.53
C LEU A 278 11.58 18.32 3.11
N TRP A 279 10.72 17.41 2.64
CA TRP A 279 10.08 17.50 1.34
C TRP A 279 9.22 18.77 1.18
N ASP A 280 8.50 19.18 2.24
CA ASP A 280 7.72 20.43 2.28
C ASP A 280 8.55 21.68 1.92
N VAL A 281 9.86 21.65 2.15
CA VAL A 281 10.78 22.76 1.84
C VAL A 281 11.77 22.45 0.71
N GLY A 282 11.71 21.27 0.09
CA GLY A 282 12.58 20.89 -1.04
C GLY A 282 13.94 20.32 -0.66
N LEU A 283 14.03 19.70 0.52
CA LEU A 283 15.21 19.01 1.05
C LEU A 283 14.97 17.49 1.13
N GLU A 284 16.03 16.67 1.16
CA GLU A 284 15.95 15.20 1.16
C GLU A 284 17.25 14.58 1.74
N TYR A 285 17.19 13.31 2.17
CA TYR A 285 18.34 12.47 2.55
C TYR A 285 18.40 11.14 1.79
N ARG A 286 19.61 10.61 1.60
CA ARG A 286 19.90 9.53 0.63
C ARG A 286 20.06 8.12 1.22
N HIS A 287 19.65 7.91 2.48
CA HIS A 287 19.59 6.60 3.14
C HIS A 287 18.15 6.27 3.58
N GLY A 288 17.93 5.10 4.18
CA GLY A 288 16.63 4.76 4.80
C GLY A 288 16.39 5.58 6.07
N THR A 289 15.15 5.58 6.57
CA THR A 289 14.84 6.14 7.90
C THR A 289 15.03 5.11 9.02
N GLY A 290 15.25 3.84 8.70
CA GLY A 290 15.50 2.84 9.72
C GLY A 290 15.77 1.42 9.23
N HIS A 291 16.36 0.64 10.12
CA HIS A 291 16.62 -0.79 10.00
C HIS A 291 16.26 -1.50 11.31
N GLY A 292 15.99 -2.81 11.26
CA GLY A 292 15.77 -3.59 12.47
C GLY A 292 17.03 -3.66 13.35
N ILE A 293 16.87 -3.80 14.66
CA ILE A 293 17.97 -3.88 15.65
C ILE A 293 18.01 -5.24 16.35
N GLY A 294 19.21 -5.84 16.42
CA GLY A 294 19.48 -7.07 17.14
C GLY A 294 19.53 -6.93 18.67
N SER A 295 19.36 -8.05 19.39
CA SER A 295 19.55 -8.12 20.85
C SER A 295 20.87 -8.83 21.11
N TYR A 296 21.97 -8.06 21.25
CA TYR A 296 23.34 -8.58 21.23
C TYR A 296 23.65 -9.37 19.94
N LEU A 297 23.21 -8.80 18.81
CA LEU A 297 23.32 -9.38 17.47
C LEU A 297 23.73 -8.25 16.48
N SER A 298 23.33 -8.36 15.22
CA SER A 298 23.59 -7.32 14.22
C SER A 298 22.88 -6.01 14.58
N VAL A 299 23.59 -4.89 14.48
CA VAL A 299 22.96 -3.56 14.58
C VAL A 299 22.01 -3.32 13.40
N HIS A 300 22.41 -3.75 12.20
CA HIS A 300 21.55 -3.87 11.02
C HIS A 300 20.93 -5.28 10.96
N GLU A 301 19.81 -5.49 11.64
CA GLU A 301 19.10 -6.78 11.70
C GLU A 301 17.87 -6.81 10.75
N GLY A 302 18.05 -7.40 9.57
CA GLY A 302 16.93 -7.76 8.70
C GLY A 302 16.10 -8.91 9.29
N PRO A 303 14.86 -9.13 8.80
CA PRO A 303 14.21 -8.47 7.65
C PRO A 303 13.61 -7.06 7.87
N GLY A 304 13.58 -6.53 9.09
CA GLY A 304 12.95 -5.23 9.37
C GLY A 304 13.67 -4.04 8.70
N ARG A 305 12.93 -3.16 8.01
CA ARG A 305 13.44 -1.91 7.42
C ARG A 305 12.35 -0.83 7.24
N ILE A 306 12.71 0.43 7.45
CA ILE A 306 11.93 1.64 7.15
C ILE A 306 12.69 2.42 6.07
N SER A 307 12.27 2.31 4.81
CA SER A 307 12.96 2.94 3.66
C SER A 307 12.11 2.89 2.38
N LEU A 308 11.99 4.01 1.64
CA LEU A 308 11.51 4.08 0.24
C LEU A 308 12.49 3.42 -0.76
N SER A 309 13.03 2.26 -0.42
CA SER A 309 14.08 1.61 -1.19
C SER A 309 13.55 1.04 -2.52
N HIS A 310 14.23 1.44 -3.60
CA HIS A 310 14.23 1.03 -5.02
C HIS A 310 13.70 -0.36 -5.45
N SER A 311 13.54 -1.30 -4.53
CA SER A 311 12.91 -2.60 -4.75
C SER A 311 12.12 -2.98 -3.52
N SER A 312 10.86 -3.37 -3.69
CA SER A 312 10.17 -4.19 -2.71
C SER A 312 10.94 -5.49 -2.55
N PHE A 313 11.73 -5.63 -1.49
CA PHE A 313 12.49 -6.85 -1.31
C PHE A 313 11.49 -7.94 -0.94
N ALA A 314 11.59 -9.10 -1.59
CA ALA A 314 10.80 -10.27 -1.19
C ALA A 314 11.12 -10.74 0.25
N SER A 315 12.16 -10.16 0.87
CA SER A 315 12.52 -10.29 2.27
C SER A 315 11.90 -9.26 3.21
N ASP A 316 11.23 -8.20 2.75
CA ASP A 316 10.64 -7.20 3.65
C ASP A 316 9.52 -7.84 4.49
N GLU A 317 9.48 -7.56 5.79
CA GLU A 317 8.42 -8.02 6.69
C GLU A 317 7.56 -6.85 7.21
N LYS A 318 6.31 -7.14 7.55
CA LYS A 318 5.37 -6.15 8.10
C LYS A 318 5.77 -5.74 9.51
N LEU A 319 5.37 -4.52 9.88
CA LEU A 319 5.52 -4.04 11.25
C LEU A 319 4.60 -4.85 12.18
N ASP A 320 5.19 -5.51 13.17
CA ASP A 320 4.50 -6.29 14.20
C ASP A 320 5.10 -6.00 15.58
N GLU A 321 4.36 -6.35 16.64
CA GLU A 321 4.76 -6.11 18.03
C GLU A 321 6.15 -6.67 18.36
N PHE A 322 6.87 -5.94 19.21
CA PHE A 322 8.20 -6.28 19.73
C PHE A 322 9.32 -6.34 18.68
N MET A 323 9.08 -5.83 17.48
CA MET A 323 10.14 -5.47 16.55
C MET A 323 10.81 -4.17 16.99
N PHE A 324 12.13 -4.11 16.92
CA PHE A 324 12.93 -2.92 17.23
C PHE A 324 13.51 -2.36 15.92
N PHE A 325 13.43 -1.04 15.73
CA PHE A 325 13.96 -0.33 14.58
C PHE A 325 14.76 0.90 15.01
N SER A 326 15.75 1.31 14.22
CA SER A 326 16.19 2.71 14.21
C SER A 326 15.13 3.62 13.57
N ASP A 327 15.05 4.84 14.06
CA ASP A 327 14.28 5.97 13.54
C ASP A 327 15.31 7.11 13.36
N GLU A 328 15.98 7.10 12.21
CA GLU A 328 17.23 7.79 11.88
C GLU A 328 17.15 8.84 10.74
N PRO A 329 16.15 9.75 10.68
CA PRO A 329 16.12 10.78 9.64
C PRO A 329 17.34 11.70 9.70
N GLY A 330 17.70 12.29 8.55
CA GLY A 330 18.85 13.19 8.46
C GLY A 330 18.75 14.23 7.35
N TYR A 331 19.78 15.07 7.24
CA TYR A 331 20.01 16.02 6.16
C TYR A 331 21.51 16.32 6.06
N TYR A 332 22.04 16.42 4.84
CA TYR A 332 23.48 16.56 4.60
C TYR A 332 23.73 17.66 3.59
N GLU A 333 24.21 18.81 4.07
CA GLU A 333 24.60 19.92 3.23
C GLU A 333 26.06 19.73 2.82
N ALA A 334 26.26 19.48 1.52
CA ALA A 334 27.56 19.08 0.99
C ALA A 334 28.63 20.14 1.30
N GLU A 335 29.79 19.69 1.76
CA GLU A 335 30.93 20.55 2.13
C GLU A 335 30.64 21.55 3.27
N GLN A 336 29.52 21.43 4.00
CA GLN A 336 29.12 22.37 5.06
C GLN A 336 28.85 21.66 6.40
N PHE A 337 27.81 20.83 6.49
CA PHE A 337 27.42 20.15 7.71
C PHE A 337 26.48 18.97 7.44
N GLY A 338 26.48 18.00 8.35
CA GLY A 338 25.43 16.97 8.42
C GLY A 338 24.59 17.10 9.67
N ILE A 339 23.37 16.60 9.57
CA ILE A 339 22.43 16.39 10.66
C ILE A 339 21.89 14.98 10.51
N ARG A 340 21.97 14.19 11.58
CA ARG A 340 21.16 12.99 11.76
C ARG A 340 20.69 12.97 13.20
N LEU A 341 19.47 12.51 13.41
CA LEU A 341 18.89 12.24 14.71
C LEU A 341 18.39 10.82 14.70
N GLU A 342 18.76 10.04 15.69
CA GLU A 342 18.39 8.63 15.74
C GLU A 342 17.97 8.17 17.12
N ASN A 343 16.86 7.44 17.16
CA ASN A 343 16.43 6.70 18.33
C ASN A 343 16.10 5.27 17.92
N ILE A 344 16.36 4.31 18.81
CA ILE A 344 15.75 3.00 18.70
C ILE A 344 14.31 3.07 19.24
N VAL A 345 13.39 2.55 18.45
CA VAL A 345 11.96 2.43 18.74
C VAL A 345 11.52 0.96 18.71
N MET A 346 10.65 0.57 19.63
CA MET A 346 10.01 -0.74 19.64
C MET A 346 8.53 -0.61 19.24
N VAL A 347 8.06 -1.46 18.33
CA VAL A 347 6.63 -1.55 17.99
C VAL A 347 5.83 -2.12 19.16
N THR A 348 4.77 -1.41 19.56
CA THR A 348 3.90 -1.74 20.70
C THR A 348 2.43 -1.48 20.36
N GLU A 349 1.50 -2.04 21.13
CA GLU A 349 0.06 -1.74 21.00
C GLU A 349 -0.23 -0.26 21.36
N ALA A 350 -1.18 0.35 20.63
CA ALA A 350 -1.52 1.75 20.73
C ALA A 350 -2.86 1.98 21.42
N GLU A 351 -2.86 2.76 22.52
CA GLU A 351 -4.10 3.25 23.13
C GLU A 351 -4.85 4.18 22.18
N THR A 352 -6.11 3.85 21.90
CA THR A 352 -6.98 4.52 20.93
C THR A 352 -8.36 4.82 21.52
N LYS A 353 -9.02 5.86 21.02
CA LYS A 353 -10.32 6.35 21.54
C LYS A 353 -11.48 5.46 21.12
N TYR A 354 -11.40 4.93 19.91
CA TYR A 354 -12.35 4.03 19.29
C TYR A 354 -11.65 2.71 18.97
N ASN A 355 -12.44 1.66 18.81
CA ASN A 355 -11.97 0.35 18.39
C ASN A 355 -12.74 -0.09 17.14
N PHE A 356 -12.18 0.23 15.97
CA PHE A 356 -12.75 -0.14 14.68
C PHE A 356 -12.83 -1.67 14.52
N MET A 357 -14.00 -2.24 14.78
CA MET A 357 -14.31 -3.66 14.55
C MET A 357 -13.41 -4.66 15.31
N ASN A 358 -13.00 -4.32 16.54
CA ASN A 358 -12.05 -5.11 17.35
C ASN A 358 -10.65 -5.23 16.72
N SER A 359 -10.21 -4.17 16.03
CA SER A 359 -8.87 -4.05 15.47
C SER A 359 -7.84 -3.64 16.51
N THR A 360 -6.64 -4.21 16.42
CA THR A 360 -5.46 -3.72 17.15
C THR A 360 -4.77 -2.63 16.32
N PHE A 361 -4.42 -1.52 16.97
CA PHE A 361 -3.55 -0.50 16.42
C PHE A 361 -2.19 -0.57 17.11
N LEU A 362 -1.13 -0.25 16.37
CA LEU A 362 0.26 -0.24 16.83
C LEU A 362 0.83 1.16 16.76
N THR A 363 1.87 1.40 17.54
CA THR A 363 2.65 2.63 17.62
C THR A 363 4.08 2.30 18.09
N PHE A 364 4.89 3.31 18.38
CA PHE A 364 6.30 3.15 18.74
C PHE A 364 6.58 3.57 20.20
N GLU A 365 7.25 2.70 20.97
CA GLU A 365 7.90 3.06 22.22
C GLU A 365 9.36 3.48 21.93
N THR A 366 9.72 4.73 22.23
CA THR A 366 11.12 5.17 22.15
C THR A 366 11.96 4.61 23.29
N VAL A 367 13.00 3.85 22.93
CA VAL A 367 13.90 3.11 23.84
C VAL A 367 15.21 3.87 24.08
N THR A 368 15.72 4.60 23.09
CA THR A 368 16.87 5.51 23.27
C THR A 368 16.51 6.68 24.19
N LEU A 369 17.34 6.95 25.20
CA LEU A 369 17.09 7.94 26.25
C LEU A 369 18.17 9.04 26.30
N VAL A 370 18.34 9.78 25.20
CA VAL A 370 19.38 10.82 25.04
C VAL A 370 18.73 12.13 24.61
N PRO A 371 18.99 13.28 25.27
CA PRO A 371 18.30 14.53 24.93
C PRO A 371 18.63 15.01 23.51
N TYR A 372 17.84 15.98 23.03
CA TYR A 372 18.10 16.70 21.78
C TYR A 372 18.86 18.00 22.10
N GLU A 373 19.55 18.56 21.13
CA GLU A 373 20.29 19.82 21.26
C GLU A 373 19.32 21.02 21.22
N PRO A 374 18.98 21.68 22.34
CA PRO A 374 18.00 22.75 22.35
C PRO A 374 18.43 23.98 21.55
N ASN A 375 19.74 24.23 21.39
CA ASN A 375 20.22 25.38 20.63
C ASN A 375 19.95 25.24 19.12
N LEU A 376 19.72 24.03 18.63
CA LEU A 376 19.41 23.76 17.22
C LEU A 376 17.91 23.72 16.92
N ILE A 377 17.03 23.80 17.93
CA ILE A 377 15.59 23.78 17.73
C ILE A 377 15.06 25.20 17.43
N ASP A 378 14.24 25.29 16.38
CA ASP A 378 13.37 26.41 16.08
C ASP A 378 11.94 26.06 16.50
N TYR A 379 11.57 26.47 17.71
CA TYR A 379 10.29 26.11 18.31
C TYR A 379 9.07 26.69 17.56
N ASP A 380 9.26 27.73 16.73
CA ASP A 380 8.18 28.33 15.94
C ASP A 380 7.76 27.47 14.74
N LEU A 381 8.58 26.47 14.35
CA LEU A 381 8.26 25.50 13.31
C LEU A 381 7.50 24.26 13.82
N LEU A 382 7.51 24.02 15.14
CA LEU A 382 6.97 22.79 15.74
C LEU A 382 5.46 22.92 16.02
N SER A 383 4.72 21.83 15.79
CA SER A 383 3.32 21.76 16.24
C SER A 383 3.21 21.59 17.76
N PRO A 384 2.08 21.99 18.38
CA PRO A 384 1.85 21.77 19.82
C PRO A 384 2.01 20.30 20.24
N GLU A 385 1.62 19.37 19.37
CA GLU A 385 1.75 17.92 19.61
C GLU A 385 3.22 17.46 19.58
N GLN A 386 4.03 18.02 18.68
CA GLN A 386 5.47 17.75 18.61
C GLN A 386 6.18 18.30 19.86
N ILE A 387 5.89 19.55 20.27
CA ILE A 387 6.43 20.15 21.50
C ILE A 387 6.04 19.32 22.73
N ASN A 388 4.78 18.91 22.84
CA ASN A 388 4.31 18.05 23.94
C ASN A 388 5.02 16.69 23.97
N TRP A 389 5.28 16.09 22.81
CA TRP A 389 6.04 14.84 22.74
C TRP A 389 7.50 15.03 23.15
N ILE A 390 8.18 16.08 22.66
CA ILE A 390 9.58 16.39 23.02
C ILE A 390 9.70 16.63 24.53
N ASN A 391 8.78 17.40 25.12
CA ASN A 391 8.76 17.65 26.58
C ASN A 391 8.55 16.35 27.38
N LYS A 392 7.65 15.47 26.94
CA LYS A 392 7.46 14.14 27.56
C LYS A 392 8.69 13.26 27.40
N TYR A 393 9.35 13.30 26.24
CA TYR A 393 10.58 12.56 25.97
C TYR A 393 11.72 13.03 26.89
N HIS A 394 12.00 14.34 26.96
CA HIS A 394 13.02 14.88 27.87
C HIS A 394 12.69 14.62 29.35
N SER A 395 11.41 14.67 29.74
CA SER A 395 10.98 14.28 31.09
C SER A 395 11.21 12.78 31.36
N LYS A 396 10.97 11.89 30.38
CA LYS A 396 11.31 10.46 30.47
C LYS A 396 12.82 10.27 30.66
N VAL A 397 13.64 10.93 29.85
CA VAL A 397 15.11 10.89 29.96
C VAL A 397 15.58 11.36 31.34
N GLN A 398 15.10 12.51 31.82
CA GLN A 398 15.45 13.02 33.15
C GLN A 398 15.05 12.04 34.27
N LYS A 399 13.84 11.48 34.20
CA LYS A 399 13.30 10.55 35.21
C LYS A 399 14.04 9.21 35.23
N GLU A 400 14.40 8.67 34.06
CA GLU A 400 14.98 7.32 33.96
C GLU A 400 16.51 7.29 34.02
N ILE A 401 17.19 8.36 33.59
CA ILE A 401 18.65 8.45 33.57
C ILE A 401 19.21 9.32 34.70
N GLY A 402 18.49 10.38 35.12
CA GLY A 402 18.93 11.28 36.20
C GLY A 402 19.36 10.57 37.49
N PRO A 403 18.56 9.64 38.05
CA PRO A 403 18.92 8.90 39.26
C PRO A 403 20.18 8.02 39.11
N LEU A 404 20.53 7.58 37.89
CA LEU A 404 21.73 6.79 37.66
C LEU A 404 23.00 7.64 37.86
N PHE A 405 22.95 8.94 37.53
CA PHE A 405 24.04 9.88 37.82
C PHE A 405 24.22 10.15 39.32
N GLU A 406 23.13 10.13 40.11
CA GLU A 406 23.20 10.27 41.56
C GLU A 406 23.80 9.01 42.22
N GLN A 407 23.45 7.83 41.72
CA GLN A 407 24.05 6.56 42.17
C GLN A 407 25.54 6.51 41.84
N LEU A 408 25.97 6.98 40.67
CA LEU A 408 27.40 7.06 40.31
C LEU A 408 28.22 8.00 41.22
N LYS A 409 27.61 9.02 41.85
CA LYS A 409 28.29 9.84 42.87
C LYS A 409 28.43 9.13 44.22
N ASN A 410 27.53 8.21 44.55
CA ASN A 410 27.48 7.55 45.86
C ASN A 410 28.21 6.19 45.89
N ASN A 411 28.46 5.57 44.74
CA ASN A 411 29.02 4.21 44.63
C ASN A 411 30.55 4.13 44.70
N PHE A 412 31.19 4.87 45.62
CA PHE A 412 32.61 4.66 45.95
C PHE A 412 32.84 3.55 46.99
N TYR A 413 31.78 2.87 47.45
CA TYR A 413 31.86 1.74 48.38
C TYR A 413 30.92 0.59 48.03
N CYS A 414 31.48 -0.62 48.12
CA CYS A 414 30.86 -1.95 48.21
C CYS A 414 30.30 -2.62 46.93
N TYR A 415 30.94 -3.75 46.58
CA TYR A 415 30.41 -4.86 45.77
C TYR A 415 30.20 -6.09 46.68
N ALA A 416 29.10 -6.82 46.51
CA ALA A 416 28.99 -8.29 46.71
C ALA A 416 27.64 -8.85 46.18
N GLU A 417 27.70 -10.05 45.61
CA GLU A 417 26.70 -10.80 44.81
C GLU A 417 25.52 -11.41 45.65
N ALA A 418 24.26 -11.42 45.16
CA ALA A 418 23.51 -12.53 44.48
C ALA A 418 22.71 -13.49 45.43
N ALA A 419 21.66 -14.26 45.09
CA ALA A 419 20.79 -14.46 43.89
C ALA A 419 19.40 -15.09 44.29
N GLU A 420 18.65 -15.64 43.31
CA GLU A 420 17.52 -16.62 43.42
C GLU A 420 16.09 -16.13 43.82
N PHE A 421 14.95 -16.64 43.29
CA PHE A 421 14.60 -17.49 42.12
C PHE A 421 13.09 -17.35 41.70
N VAL A 422 12.79 -17.45 40.40
CA VAL A 422 11.65 -18.19 39.74
C VAL A 422 10.14 -17.76 39.77
N ASN A 423 9.61 -17.65 38.53
CA ASN A 423 8.28 -17.96 37.94
C ASN A 423 6.94 -17.45 38.54
N ASN A 424 6.13 -16.87 37.63
CA ASN A 424 5.04 -17.66 37.03
C ASN A 424 4.71 -17.28 35.57
N HIS A 425 4.44 -18.29 34.74
CA HIS A 425 4.04 -18.16 33.34
C HIS A 425 2.54 -18.42 33.20
N GLU A 426 1.81 -17.56 32.50
CA GLU A 426 0.65 -18.00 31.70
C GLU A 426 0.79 -17.50 30.26
N ARG A 427 1.10 -18.41 29.33
CA ARG A 427 1.08 -18.13 27.89
C ARG A 427 -0.30 -18.44 27.33
N PHE A 428 -1.00 -17.42 26.85
CA PHE A 428 -2.19 -17.59 26.02
C PHE A 428 -1.85 -18.40 24.75
N LYS A 429 -2.35 -19.64 24.68
CA LYS A 429 -2.40 -20.39 23.42
C LYS A 429 -3.53 -19.85 22.55
N ARG A 430 -3.24 -18.93 21.63
CA ARG A 430 -4.17 -18.64 20.53
C ARG A 430 -4.20 -19.84 19.57
N GLN A 431 -5.22 -20.70 19.73
CA GLN A 431 -5.62 -21.65 18.69
C GLN A 431 -6.32 -20.87 17.57
N THR A 432 -5.67 -20.71 16.42
CA THR A 432 -6.34 -20.36 15.17
C THR A 432 -6.93 -21.62 14.53
N SER A 433 -8.04 -22.09 15.09
CA SER A 433 -8.92 -23.00 14.36
C SER A 433 -9.56 -22.24 13.20
N ILE A 434 -9.27 -22.65 11.97
CA ILE A 434 -10.06 -22.21 10.80
C ILE A 434 -11.50 -22.64 11.09
N LYS A 435 -12.40 -21.66 11.24
CA LYS A 435 -13.80 -21.93 11.59
C LYS A 435 -14.46 -22.66 10.42
N SER A 436 -15.16 -23.76 10.70
CA SER A 436 -16.01 -24.42 9.71
C SER A 436 -17.23 -23.53 9.41
N MET A 437 -17.14 -22.71 8.37
CA MET A 437 -18.20 -21.77 8.02
C MET A 437 -19.42 -22.47 7.40
N SER A 438 -20.61 -22.19 7.93
CA SER A 438 -21.92 -22.64 7.43
C SER A 438 -22.71 -21.45 6.86
N PRO A 439 -23.70 -21.64 5.97
CA PRO A 439 -24.68 -20.60 5.69
C PRO A 439 -25.37 -20.05 6.94
N ASP A 440 -25.52 -20.86 8.01
CA ASP A 440 -26.10 -20.45 9.30
C ASP A 440 -25.26 -19.42 10.08
N ASP A 441 -23.98 -19.24 9.73
CA ASP A 441 -23.14 -18.18 10.32
C ASP A 441 -23.59 -16.78 9.88
N ARG A 442 -24.34 -16.69 8.78
CA ARG A 442 -24.86 -15.43 8.24
C ARG A 442 -26.06 -14.95 9.06
N PRO A 443 -26.03 -13.73 9.63
CA PRO A 443 -27.13 -13.20 10.44
C PRO A 443 -28.51 -13.30 9.79
N SER A 444 -28.60 -13.09 8.47
CA SER A 444 -29.84 -13.13 7.68
C SER A 444 -30.34 -14.53 7.32
N CYS A 445 -29.66 -15.59 7.76
CA CYS A 445 -30.05 -17.00 7.59
C CYS A 445 -30.38 -17.71 8.90
N LYS A 446 -30.26 -17.04 10.05
CA LYS A 446 -30.65 -17.62 11.34
C LYS A 446 -32.16 -17.82 11.45
N PRO A 447 -32.66 -18.85 12.17
CA PRO A 447 -34.08 -19.05 12.39
C PRO A 447 -34.76 -17.80 12.97
N GLY A 448 -35.82 -17.33 12.30
CA GLY A 448 -36.56 -16.12 12.68
C GLY A 448 -35.99 -14.79 12.16
N ALA A 449 -34.88 -14.79 11.41
CA ALA A 449 -34.38 -13.59 10.74
C ALA A 449 -35.34 -13.11 9.63
N GLN A 450 -35.51 -11.80 9.50
CA GLN A 450 -36.26 -11.21 8.39
C GLN A 450 -35.47 -11.39 7.08
N VAL A 451 -36.14 -11.88 6.04
CA VAL A 451 -35.54 -12.02 4.71
C VAL A 451 -35.29 -10.64 4.10
N PRO A 452 -34.06 -10.30 3.67
CA PRO A 452 -33.78 -9.03 3.01
C PRO A 452 -34.54 -8.89 1.68
N LEU A 453 -35.05 -7.69 1.39
CA LEU A 453 -35.89 -7.40 0.21
C LEU A 453 -35.18 -7.63 -1.14
N VAL A 454 -33.84 -7.57 -1.16
CA VAL A 454 -33.01 -7.72 -2.37
C VAL A 454 -32.43 -9.14 -2.53
N ARG A 455 -32.85 -10.10 -1.69
CA ARG A 455 -32.39 -11.49 -1.78
C ARG A 455 -32.93 -12.17 -3.04
N VAL A 456 -32.06 -12.87 -3.76
CA VAL A 456 -32.43 -13.68 -4.93
C VAL A 456 -32.37 -15.16 -4.59
N ASP A 457 -33.45 -15.91 -4.82
CA ASP A 457 -33.44 -17.37 -4.74
C ASP A 457 -32.66 -17.96 -5.93
N SER A 458 -31.58 -18.66 -5.62
CA SER A 458 -30.64 -19.32 -6.52
C SER A 458 -30.79 -20.84 -6.53
N SER A 459 -31.71 -21.41 -5.74
CA SER A 459 -31.83 -22.86 -5.51
C SER A 459 -31.95 -23.67 -6.80
N GLN A 460 -32.82 -23.24 -7.73
CA GLN A 460 -32.94 -23.89 -9.04
C GLN A 460 -31.70 -23.71 -9.91
N ARG A 461 -31.08 -22.52 -9.92
CA ARG A 461 -29.88 -22.23 -10.72
C ARG A 461 -28.69 -23.08 -10.28
N LEU A 462 -28.54 -23.28 -8.96
CA LEU A 462 -27.53 -24.18 -8.38
C LEU A 462 -27.82 -25.66 -8.68
N TYR A 463 -29.08 -26.08 -8.66
CA TYR A 463 -29.47 -27.43 -9.06
C TYR A 463 -29.11 -27.71 -10.54
N ASP A 464 -29.50 -26.81 -11.44
CA ASP A 464 -29.26 -26.92 -12.88
C ASP A 464 -27.75 -26.95 -13.17
N LEU A 465 -26.97 -26.04 -12.57
CA LEU A 465 -25.52 -25.99 -12.72
C LEU A 465 -24.82 -27.30 -12.31
N ARG A 466 -25.31 -27.95 -11.25
CA ARG A 466 -24.75 -29.21 -10.74
C ARG A 466 -25.05 -30.40 -11.66
N GLN A 467 -26.11 -30.37 -12.47
CA GLN A 467 -26.34 -31.41 -13.49
C GLN A 467 -25.24 -31.40 -14.55
N GLU A 468 -24.74 -30.22 -14.92
CA GLU A 468 -23.69 -30.05 -15.93
C GLU A 468 -22.30 -30.56 -15.50
N PHE A 469 -22.10 -30.95 -14.24
CA PHE A 469 -20.79 -31.44 -13.74
C PHE A 469 -20.36 -32.78 -14.33
N ASN A 470 -21.25 -33.52 -14.98
CA ASN A 470 -20.94 -34.74 -15.72
C ASN A 470 -21.11 -34.59 -17.25
N SER A 471 -21.56 -33.42 -17.72
CA SER A 471 -21.69 -33.12 -19.15
C SER A 471 -20.31 -33.09 -19.82
N ASN A 472 -20.24 -33.54 -21.06
CA ASN A 472 -19.01 -33.61 -21.88
C ASN A 472 -17.96 -34.66 -21.46
N GLY A 473 -18.33 -35.67 -20.66
CA GLY A 473 -17.49 -36.86 -20.43
C GLY A 473 -16.35 -36.67 -19.42
N VAL A 474 -16.35 -35.58 -18.65
CA VAL A 474 -15.42 -35.32 -17.55
C VAL A 474 -16.22 -35.11 -16.27
N ASN A 475 -15.88 -35.86 -15.22
CA ASN A 475 -16.51 -35.75 -13.89
C ASN A 475 -15.85 -34.59 -13.11
N LEU A 476 -16.54 -33.46 -13.03
CA LEU A 476 -16.16 -32.31 -12.22
C LEU A 476 -16.69 -32.49 -10.79
N GLN A 477 -15.91 -32.06 -9.79
CA GLN A 477 -16.34 -32.00 -8.38
C GLN A 477 -16.92 -30.61 -8.02
N GLY A 478 -16.67 -29.62 -8.87
CA GLY A 478 -17.13 -28.25 -8.71
C GLY A 478 -16.64 -27.36 -9.86
N VAL A 479 -17.11 -26.12 -9.85
CA VAL A 479 -16.69 -25.05 -10.78
C VAL A 479 -16.37 -23.76 -10.04
N ILE A 480 -15.45 -22.99 -10.61
CA ILE A 480 -15.10 -21.63 -10.18
C ILE A 480 -15.69 -20.65 -11.19
N ILE A 481 -16.37 -19.62 -10.68
CA ILE A 481 -17.11 -18.62 -11.45
C ILE A 481 -16.62 -17.23 -11.01
N PRO A 482 -15.63 -16.65 -11.72
CA PRO A 482 -15.16 -15.28 -11.50
C PRO A 482 -16.23 -14.22 -11.85
N SER A 483 -15.93 -12.96 -11.55
CA SER A 483 -16.77 -11.82 -11.98
C SER A 483 -16.44 -11.35 -13.39
N GLU A 484 -15.19 -11.57 -13.80
CA GLU A 484 -14.53 -10.97 -14.93
C GLU A 484 -15.02 -11.52 -16.29
N ASP A 485 -15.00 -10.65 -17.30
CA ASP A 485 -15.19 -11.05 -18.69
C ASP A 485 -13.87 -11.49 -19.36
N ALA A 486 -13.89 -11.73 -20.67
CA ALA A 486 -12.71 -12.13 -21.44
C ALA A 486 -11.61 -11.05 -21.52
N HIS A 487 -11.93 -9.81 -21.18
CA HIS A 487 -11.06 -8.64 -21.15
C HIS A 487 -10.64 -8.22 -19.74
N GLN A 488 -11.16 -8.89 -18.70
CA GLN A 488 -10.91 -8.58 -17.29
C GLN A 488 -11.49 -7.22 -16.88
N SER A 489 -12.61 -6.81 -17.51
CA SER A 489 -13.35 -5.60 -17.17
C SER A 489 -13.90 -5.65 -15.75
N GLU A 490 -13.75 -4.55 -14.98
CA GLU A 490 -14.33 -4.44 -13.63
C GLU A 490 -15.87 -4.41 -13.65
N PHE A 491 -16.45 -3.72 -14.64
CA PHE A 491 -17.88 -3.68 -14.88
C PHE A 491 -18.19 -4.53 -16.12
N PRO A 492 -18.29 -5.86 -16.02
CA PRO A 492 -18.62 -6.72 -17.16
C PRO A 492 -19.98 -6.32 -17.74
N ALA A 493 -20.12 -6.45 -19.06
CA ALA A 493 -21.39 -6.27 -19.74
C ALA A 493 -22.47 -7.22 -19.18
N GLU A 494 -23.74 -6.83 -19.24
CA GLU A 494 -24.85 -7.62 -18.68
C GLU A 494 -24.90 -9.07 -19.22
N TYR A 495 -24.44 -9.29 -20.45
CA TYR A 495 -24.27 -10.62 -21.08
C TYR A 495 -23.27 -11.54 -20.34
N ASP A 496 -22.24 -10.96 -19.71
CA ASP A 496 -21.11 -11.67 -19.08
C ASP A 496 -21.21 -11.75 -17.53
N LYS A 497 -22.27 -11.20 -16.91
CA LYS A 497 -22.52 -11.20 -15.45
C LYS A 497 -22.91 -12.58 -14.86
N ARG A 498 -22.14 -13.62 -15.18
CA ARG A 498 -22.35 -15.03 -14.78
C ARG A 498 -22.47 -15.20 -13.27
N ARG A 499 -21.56 -14.60 -12.49
CA ARG A 499 -21.57 -14.64 -11.02
C ARG A 499 -22.87 -14.06 -10.44
N ALA A 500 -23.32 -12.91 -10.95
CA ALA A 500 -24.57 -12.29 -10.49
C ALA A 500 -25.80 -13.11 -10.88
N TYR A 501 -25.81 -13.74 -12.06
CA TYR A 501 -26.86 -14.68 -12.43
C TYR A 501 -26.88 -15.91 -11.50
N ILE A 502 -25.76 -16.58 -11.23
CA ILE A 502 -25.78 -17.81 -10.41
C ILE A 502 -26.08 -17.54 -8.93
N SER A 503 -25.65 -16.39 -8.38
CA SER A 503 -25.69 -16.13 -6.93
C SER A 503 -26.69 -15.06 -6.48
N GLY A 504 -27.11 -14.16 -7.36
CA GLY A 504 -27.87 -12.96 -6.99
C GLY A 504 -27.03 -11.76 -6.52
N PHE A 505 -25.78 -11.97 -6.12
CA PHE A 505 -24.88 -10.88 -5.70
C PHE A 505 -24.33 -10.12 -6.92
N ASP A 506 -24.48 -8.79 -6.96
CA ASP A 506 -24.22 -7.96 -8.14
C ASP A 506 -23.08 -6.91 -8.00
N GLY A 507 -22.38 -6.85 -6.86
CA GLY A 507 -21.21 -5.96 -6.67
C GLY A 507 -20.06 -6.19 -7.68
N SER A 508 -19.17 -5.21 -7.93
CA SER A 508 -18.17 -5.34 -9.02
C SER A 508 -17.11 -6.41 -8.77
N HIS A 509 -16.83 -6.77 -7.51
CA HIS A 509 -15.77 -7.70 -7.15
C HIS A 509 -16.28 -8.95 -6.40
N GLY A 510 -15.80 -10.11 -6.80
CA GLY A 510 -15.98 -11.36 -6.08
C GLY A 510 -15.72 -12.62 -6.91
N LEU A 511 -15.66 -13.77 -6.24
CA LEU A 511 -15.44 -15.08 -6.88
C LEU A 511 -16.35 -16.12 -6.23
N ALA A 512 -17.13 -16.81 -7.05
CA ALA A 512 -18.03 -17.89 -6.60
C ALA A 512 -17.39 -19.26 -6.86
N ILE A 513 -17.59 -20.19 -5.94
CA ILE A 513 -17.21 -21.61 -6.07
C ILE A 513 -18.44 -22.46 -5.76
N VAL A 514 -18.84 -23.31 -6.71
CA VAL A 514 -19.95 -24.24 -6.54
C VAL A 514 -19.41 -25.66 -6.58
N LEU A 515 -19.57 -26.39 -5.49
CA LEU A 515 -19.29 -27.82 -5.39
C LEU A 515 -20.60 -28.62 -5.52
N LYS A 516 -20.49 -29.96 -5.54
CA LYS A 516 -21.64 -30.87 -5.67
C LYS A 516 -22.73 -30.66 -4.61
N ASP A 517 -22.34 -30.28 -3.40
CA ASP A 517 -23.20 -30.09 -2.23
C ASP A 517 -23.24 -28.64 -1.72
N LYS A 518 -22.13 -27.88 -1.85
CA LYS A 518 -21.96 -26.53 -1.28
C LYS A 518 -21.80 -25.43 -2.32
N ALA A 519 -22.04 -24.18 -1.93
CA ALA A 519 -21.71 -22.98 -2.70
C ALA A 519 -21.14 -21.90 -1.77
N ALA A 520 -20.08 -21.23 -2.21
CA ALA A 520 -19.41 -20.17 -1.45
C ALA A 520 -19.03 -19.00 -2.35
N LEU A 521 -19.09 -17.77 -1.83
CA LEU A 521 -18.74 -16.56 -2.55
C LEU A 521 -17.79 -15.69 -1.72
N TRP A 522 -16.63 -15.37 -2.30
CA TRP A 522 -15.66 -14.43 -1.74
C TRP A 522 -15.89 -13.04 -2.30
N THR A 523 -15.81 -12.02 -1.44
CA THR A 523 -15.77 -10.61 -1.82
C THR A 523 -15.07 -9.79 -0.72
N ASP A 524 -14.72 -8.54 -1.03
CA ASP A 524 -13.94 -7.64 -0.17
C ASP A 524 -14.80 -6.73 0.71
N GLY A 525 -14.14 -5.95 1.57
CA GLY A 525 -14.75 -5.10 2.59
C GLY A 525 -15.77 -4.08 2.09
N ARG A 526 -15.75 -3.71 0.81
CA ARG A 526 -16.75 -2.83 0.19
C ARG A 526 -18.13 -3.47 0.09
N TYR A 527 -18.18 -4.81 0.10
CA TYR A 527 -19.33 -5.59 -0.34
C TYR A 527 -19.95 -6.53 0.69
N TYR A 528 -19.38 -6.68 1.90
CA TYR A 528 -19.89 -7.64 2.89
C TYR A 528 -21.39 -7.48 3.19
N THR A 529 -21.85 -6.26 3.44
CA THR A 529 -23.26 -5.97 3.77
C THR A 529 -24.18 -6.18 2.56
N GLN A 530 -23.71 -5.84 1.35
CA GLN A 530 -24.45 -6.07 0.11
C GLN A 530 -24.60 -7.57 -0.18
N ALA A 531 -23.53 -8.34 -0.04
CA ALA A 531 -23.55 -9.79 -0.22
C ALA A 531 -24.42 -10.49 0.83
N GLU A 532 -24.37 -10.05 2.09
CA GLU A 532 -25.25 -10.56 3.15
C GLU A 532 -26.73 -10.35 2.84
N ASN A 533 -27.08 -9.21 2.23
CA ASN A 533 -28.44 -8.88 1.81
C ASN A 533 -28.91 -9.60 0.54
N GLN A 534 -28.04 -9.78 -0.46
CA GLN A 534 -28.42 -10.29 -1.79
C GLN A 534 -28.39 -11.83 -1.89
N LEU A 535 -27.47 -12.49 -1.19
CA LEU A 535 -27.34 -13.95 -1.24
C LEU A 535 -28.47 -14.65 -0.47
N ASP A 536 -29.01 -15.73 -1.01
CA ASP A 536 -29.85 -16.67 -0.26
C ASP A 536 -29.03 -17.59 0.66
N CYS A 537 -29.71 -18.45 1.41
CA CYS A 537 -29.07 -19.35 2.38
C CYS A 537 -28.47 -20.63 1.78
N ASN A 538 -28.38 -20.76 0.45
CA ASN A 538 -27.53 -21.76 -0.21
C ASN A 538 -26.04 -21.35 -0.21
N TRP A 539 -25.74 -20.06 0.00
CA TRP A 539 -24.39 -19.50 -0.12
C TRP A 539 -23.71 -19.22 1.22
N ILE A 540 -22.48 -19.71 1.35
CA ILE A 540 -21.52 -19.29 2.38
C ILE A 540 -20.84 -18.00 1.91
N LEU A 541 -20.98 -16.91 2.67
CA LEU A 541 -20.30 -15.65 2.41
C LEU A 541 -18.89 -15.68 3.03
N MET A 542 -17.87 -15.54 2.18
CA MET A 542 -16.46 -15.51 2.57
C MET A 542 -15.94 -14.08 2.49
N LYS A 543 -15.71 -13.48 3.66
CA LYS A 543 -15.24 -12.10 3.78
C LYS A 543 -13.73 -12.08 3.61
N GLN A 544 -13.24 -11.74 2.41
CA GLN A 544 -11.81 -11.65 2.12
C GLN A 544 -11.12 -10.72 3.13
N ASP A 545 -9.87 -10.99 3.47
CA ASP A 545 -9.08 -10.17 4.40
C ASP A 545 -9.57 -10.08 5.87
N GLU A 546 -10.74 -10.63 6.23
CA GLU A 546 -11.07 -10.86 7.65
C GLU A 546 -10.22 -12.04 8.21
N PRO A 547 -9.70 -11.93 9.45
CA PRO A 547 -8.89 -13.00 10.03
C PRO A 547 -9.61 -14.34 10.06
N ASN A 548 -8.91 -15.40 9.64
CA ASN A 548 -9.37 -16.79 9.54
C ASN A 548 -10.34 -17.12 8.38
N THR A 549 -10.64 -16.19 7.46
CA THR A 549 -11.29 -16.56 6.19
C THR A 549 -10.30 -17.40 5.34
N PRO A 550 -10.67 -18.61 4.89
CA PRO A 550 -9.77 -19.45 4.09
C PRO A 550 -9.60 -18.91 2.66
N THR A 551 -8.47 -19.25 2.04
CA THR A 551 -8.29 -19.03 0.60
C THR A 551 -9.23 -19.92 -0.23
N TYR A 552 -9.36 -19.63 -1.53
CA TYR A 552 -10.16 -20.43 -2.45
C TYR A 552 -9.72 -21.90 -2.43
N GLU A 553 -8.40 -22.12 -2.49
CA GLU A 553 -7.79 -23.45 -2.53
C GLU A 553 -7.95 -24.14 -1.18
N GLU A 554 -7.67 -23.48 -0.06
CA GLU A 554 -7.88 -24.03 1.28
C GLU A 554 -9.33 -24.50 1.51
N TRP A 555 -10.32 -23.73 1.03
CA TRP A 555 -11.72 -24.11 1.16
C TRP A 555 -12.11 -25.26 0.24
N ILE A 556 -11.65 -25.28 -1.02
CA ILE A 556 -11.84 -26.44 -1.92
C ILE A 556 -11.29 -27.71 -1.27
N LEU A 557 -10.07 -27.63 -0.72
CA LEU A 557 -9.39 -28.74 -0.05
C LEU A 557 -10.17 -29.27 1.16
N ALA A 558 -10.59 -28.36 2.04
CA ALA A 558 -11.35 -28.69 3.24
C ALA A 558 -12.70 -29.37 2.93
N ASN A 559 -13.31 -29.08 1.77
CA ASN A 559 -14.65 -29.57 1.43
C ASN A 559 -14.67 -30.78 0.46
N LEU A 560 -13.61 -31.03 -0.31
CA LEU A 560 -13.50 -32.24 -1.13
C LEU A 560 -12.93 -33.46 -0.36
N GLY A 561 -12.25 -33.22 0.76
CA GLY A 561 -11.69 -34.27 1.61
C GLY A 561 -10.45 -34.96 1.04
N THR A 562 -9.77 -35.72 1.91
CA THR A 562 -8.49 -36.39 1.64
C THR A 562 -8.61 -37.84 1.16
N SER A 563 -9.82 -38.31 0.82
CA SER A 563 -10.03 -39.72 0.47
C SER A 563 -9.26 -40.14 -0.78
N SER A 564 -8.32 -41.07 -0.59
CA SER A 564 -7.45 -41.63 -1.63
C SER A 564 -8.16 -42.52 -2.67
N SER A 565 -9.48 -42.72 -2.55
CA SER A 565 -10.28 -43.54 -3.48
C SER A 565 -10.85 -42.78 -4.69
N MET A 566 -10.84 -41.43 -4.70
CA MET A 566 -11.34 -40.65 -5.84
C MET A 566 -10.24 -40.40 -6.88
N SER A 567 -10.14 -41.30 -7.87
CA SER A 567 -9.41 -41.00 -9.09
C SER A 567 -10.09 -39.83 -9.84
N ASN A 568 -9.30 -38.83 -10.20
CA ASN A 568 -9.69 -37.61 -10.92
C ASN A 568 -10.62 -36.61 -10.18
N ARG A 569 -10.07 -35.91 -9.16
CA ARG A 569 -10.69 -34.70 -8.60
C ARG A 569 -10.44 -33.48 -9.51
N ASN A 570 -11.37 -33.22 -10.43
CA ASN A 570 -11.32 -32.06 -11.33
C ASN A 570 -12.18 -30.90 -10.80
N ILE A 571 -11.67 -29.67 -10.83
CA ILE A 571 -12.44 -28.42 -10.64
C ILE A 571 -12.46 -27.67 -11.97
N GLY A 572 -13.64 -27.33 -12.49
CA GLY A 572 -13.79 -26.66 -13.77
C GLY A 572 -13.60 -25.14 -13.66
N LEU A 573 -12.86 -24.55 -14.59
CA LEU A 573 -12.74 -23.10 -14.77
C LEU A 573 -12.53 -22.76 -16.24
N ASN A 574 -13.23 -21.73 -16.72
CA ASN A 574 -13.04 -21.21 -18.07
C ASN A 574 -11.77 -20.33 -18.13
N PRO A 575 -10.77 -20.68 -18.95
CA PRO A 575 -9.49 -19.95 -18.99
C PRO A 575 -9.57 -18.54 -19.60
N LEU A 576 -10.72 -18.13 -20.15
CA LEU A 576 -10.97 -16.76 -20.62
C LEU A 576 -11.28 -15.77 -19.50
N PHE A 577 -11.86 -16.23 -18.38
CA PHE A 577 -12.40 -15.36 -17.31
C PHE A 577 -11.48 -15.25 -16.09
N ILE A 578 -10.20 -15.62 -16.24
CA ILE A 578 -9.20 -15.51 -15.18
C ILE A 578 -7.83 -15.18 -15.77
N THR A 579 -7.10 -14.28 -15.11
CA THR A 579 -5.73 -13.90 -15.51
C THR A 579 -4.79 -15.11 -15.49
N SER A 580 -3.80 -15.13 -16.39
CA SER A 580 -2.80 -16.20 -16.44
C SER A 580 -2.10 -16.42 -15.09
N SER A 581 -1.76 -15.31 -14.43
CA SER A 581 -1.09 -15.29 -13.13
C SER A 581 -1.92 -15.90 -11.99
N ALA A 582 -3.23 -15.68 -11.97
CA ALA A 582 -4.12 -16.28 -10.98
C ALA A 582 -4.33 -17.78 -11.27
N TRP A 583 -4.51 -18.15 -12.54
CA TRP A 583 -4.56 -19.55 -12.96
C TRP A 583 -3.31 -20.31 -12.51
N ILE A 584 -2.11 -19.82 -12.82
CA ILE A 584 -0.85 -20.52 -12.53
C ILE A 584 -0.65 -20.74 -11.02
N THR A 585 -1.03 -19.76 -10.20
CA THR A 585 -0.95 -19.89 -8.73
C THR A 585 -1.95 -20.92 -8.21
N MET A 586 -3.22 -20.81 -8.61
CA MET A 586 -4.28 -21.73 -8.20
C MET A 586 -4.04 -23.17 -8.68
N ASP A 587 -3.60 -23.35 -9.94
CA ASP A 587 -3.24 -24.64 -10.53
C ASP A 587 -2.07 -25.30 -9.78
N ARG A 588 -1.04 -24.53 -9.38
CA ARG A 588 0.06 -25.02 -8.55
C ARG A 588 -0.42 -25.48 -7.17
N ASN A 589 -1.23 -24.65 -6.51
CA ASN A 589 -1.74 -24.89 -5.17
C ASN A 589 -2.65 -26.12 -5.13
N LEU A 590 -3.58 -26.25 -6.08
CA LEU A 590 -4.47 -27.41 -6.20
C LEU A 590 -3.73 -28.70 -6.60
N LYS A 591 -2.72 -28.62 -7.49
CA LYS A 591 -1.92 -29.79 -7.90
C LYS A 591 -1.06 -30.37 -6.79
N ALA A 592 -0.52 -29.54 -5.89
CA ALA A 592 0.22 -30.00 -4.72
C ALA A 592 -0.60 -30.98 -3.85
N GLU A 593 -1.92 -30.83 -3.89
CA GLU A 593 -2.88 -31.60 -3.12
C GLU A 593 -3.66 -32.63 -3.98
N ASN A 594 -3.17 -32.95 -5.18
CA ASN A 594 -3.80 -33.87 -6.13
C ASN A 594 -5.23 -33.48 -6.56
N ILE A 595 -5.47 -32.19 -6.82
CA ILE A 595 -6.66 -31.65 -7.49
C ILE A 595 -6.23 -31.04 -8.83
N ASN A 596 -6.99 -31.31 -9.89
CA ASN A 596 -6.72 -30.83 -11.24
C ASN A 596 -7.63 -29.64 -11.58
N LEU A 597 -7.04 -28.50 -11.97
CA LEU A 597 -7.79 -27.36 -12.49
C LEU A 597 -8.10 -27.59 -13.97
N TYR A 598 -9.32 -28.05 -14.25
CA TYR A 598 -9.77 -28.47 -15.57
C TYR A 598 -10.27 -27.29 -16.41
N GLN A 599 -9.77 -27.18 -17.63
CA GLN A 599 -10.13 -26.10 -18.57
C GLN A 599 -11.43 -26.43 -19.28
N THR A 600 -12.50 -25.66 -18.98
CA THR A 600 -13.81 -25.87 -19.59
C THR A 600 -13.89 -25.13 -20.93
N ASN A 601 -14.17 -25.86 -22.03
CA ASN A 601 -14.27 -25.31 -23.39
C ASN A 601 -15.50 -24.38 -23.59
N LYS A 602 -16.52 -24.54 -22.74
CA LYS A 602 -17.67 -23.66 -22.60
C LYS A 602 -17.84 -23.34 -21.12
N ASP A 603 -18.40 -22.19 -20.80
CA ASP A 603 -18.82 -21.89 -19.43
C ASP A 603 -20.11 -22.65 -19.09
N LEU A 604 -20.20 -23.25 -17.91
CA LEU A 604 -21.41 -24.01 -17.52
C LEU A 604 -22.57 -23.09 -17.12
N VAL A 605 -22.31 -21.86 -16.66
CA VAL A 605 -23.36 -20.87 -16.41
C VAL A 605 -24.02 -20.45 -17.73
N ASP A 606 -23.22 -20.35 -18.80
CA ASP A 606 -23.74 -20.08 -20.16
C ASP A 606 -24.63 -21.20 -20.70
N ILE A 607 -24.52 -22.43 -20.17
CA ILE A 607 -25.38 -23.57 -20.55
C ILE A 607 -26.74 -23.49 -19.84
N ILE A 608 -26.80 -23.10 -18.58
CA ILE A 608 -28.07 -23.00 -17.84
C ILE A 608 -28.80 -21.66 -18.06
N TRP A 609 -28.08 -20.58 -18.38
CA TRP A 609 -28.65 -19.25 -18.61
C TRP A 609 -29.25 -19.10 -20.03
N GLN A 610 -30.16 -20.00 -20.41
CA GLN A 610 -30.84 -19.95 -21.72
C GLN A 610 -31.99 -18.93 -21.75
N PHE A 611 -32.68 -18.73 -20.63
CA PHE A 611 -33.83 -17.82 -20.54
C PHE A 611 -33.44 -16.51 -19.86
N GLY A 612 -33.85 -15.39 -20.46
CA GLY A 612 -33.64 -14.05 -19.91
C GLY A 612 -32.19 -13.53 -19.94
N ARG A 613 -31.27 -14.20 -20.64
CA ARG A 613 -29.91 -13.68 -20.83
C ARG A 613 -29.92 -12.46 -21.76
N PRO A 614 -29.34 -11.32 -21.37
CA PRO A 614 -29.18 -10.17 -22.25
C PRO A 614 -28.39 -10.53 -23.51
N GLY A 615 -28.69 -9.92 -24.66
CA GLY A 615 -27.87 -10.09 -25.85
C GLY A 615 -26.46 -9.50 -25.66
N ARG A 616 -25.44 -10.07 -26.34
CA ARG A 616 -24.10 -9.48 -26.32
C ARG A 616 -24.17 -8.06 -26.90
N PRO A 617 -23.64 -7.04 -26.20
CA PRO A 617 -23.69 -5.67 -26.67
C PRO A 617 -23.03 -5.49 -28.04
N SER A 618 -23.67 -4.66 -28.86
CA SER A 618 -23.16 -4.22 -30.16
C SER A 618 -23.57 -2.77 -30.39
N SER A 619 -22.95 -1.87 -29.63
CA SER A 619 -23.06 -0.42 -29.80
C SER A 619 -22.34 0.06 -31.06
N LYS A 620 -22.53 1.34 -31.40
CA LYS A 620 -21.74 2.03 -32.43
C LYS A 620 -20.37 2.44 -31.88
N ILE A 621 -19.39 2.46 -32.77
CA ILE A 621 -18.08 3.07 -32.49
C ILE A 621 -18.07 4.48 -33.08
N HIS A 622 -17.53 5.44 -32.33
CA HIS A 622 -17.24 6.80 -32.78
C HIS A 622 -15.74 7.11 -32.66
N VAL A 623 -15.29 8.07 -33.48
CA VAL A 623 -13.93 8.58 -33.47
C VAL A 623 -13.83 9.71 -32.45
N LEU A 624 -12.78 9.70 -31.64
CA LEU A 624 -12.41 10.81 -30.77
C LEU A 624 -11.44 11.73 -31.50
N GLU A 625 -11.92 12.91 -31.91
CA GLU A 625 -11.15 13.91 -32.64
C GLU A 625 -9.88 14.38 -31.89
N ASP A 626 -8.82 14.70 -32.65
CA ASP A 626 -7.50 15.02 -32.09
C ASP A 626 -7.48 16.25 -31.16
N ARG A 627 -8.47 17.15 -31.29
CA ARG A 627 -8.67 18.29 -30.37
C ARG A 627 -9.02 17.88 -28.93
N PHE A 628 -9.42 16.63 -28.71
CA PHE A 628 -9.70 16.04 -27.41
C PHE A 628 -8.57 15.10 -26.95
N SER A 629 -8.00 14.32 -27.88
CA SER A 629 -6.99 13.31 -27.56
C SER A 629 -5.53 13.81 -27.58
N GLY A 630 -5.26 14.96 -28.23
CA GLY A 630 -3.93 15.58 -28.32
C GLY A 630 -2.90 14.88 -29.22
N LYS A 631 -3.17 13.64 -29.65
CA LYS A 631 -2.37 12.85 -30.59
C LYS A 631 -3.27 11.95 -31.42
N ASN A 632 -3.02 11.86 -32.72
CA ASN A 632 -3.70 10.87 -33.56
C ASN A 632 -3.23 9.44 -33.28
N TRP A 633 -3.99 8.45 -33.76
CA TRP A 633 -3.69 7.04 -33.53
C TRP A 633 -2.37 6.61 -34.16
N GLN A 634 -1.99 7.19 -35.30
CA GLN A 634 -0.74 6.88 -35.99
C GLN A 634 0.47 7.26 -35.14
N GLN A 635 0.45 8.44 -34.50
CA GLN A 635 1.48 8.89 -33.56
C GLN A 635 1.55 8.00 -32.32
N LYS A 636 0.40 7.64 -31.73
CA LYS A 636 0.35 6.72 -30.58
C LYS A 636 0.94 5.35 -30.93
N VAL A 637 0.63 4.83 -32.11
CA VAL A 637 1.20 3.57 -32.61
C VAL A 637 2.70 3.66 -32.83
N THR A 638 3.22 4.72 -33.45
CA THR A 638 4.66 4.81 -33.83
C THR A 638 5.56 5.31 -32.71
N GLU A 639 5.21 6.43 -32.07
CA GLU A 639 6.05 7.13 -31.08
C GLU A 639 6.02 6.45 -29.72
N ASP A 640 4.84 5.96 -29.32
CA ASP A 640 4.57 5.48 -27.96
C ASP A 640 4.56 3.94 -27.87
N VAL A 641 3.95 3.22 -28.81
CA VAL A 641 3.88 1.76 -28.77
C VAL A 641 5.02 1.06 -29.51
N TYR A 642 5.23 1.33 -30.81
CA TYR A 642 6.23 0.63 -31.63
C TYR A 642 7.65 0.85 -31.11
N LYS A 643 7.99 2.10 -30.73
CA LYS A 643 9.27 2.41 -30.09
C LYS A 643 9.52 1.56 -28.83
N ALA A 644 8.53 1.44 -27.95
CA ALA A 644 8.66 0.63 -26.75
C ALA A 644 8.78 -0.89 -27.06
N MET A 645 8.13 -1.38 -28.13
CA MET A 645 8.35 -2.75 -28.61
C MET A 645 9.80 -2.97 -29.07
N LEU A 646 10.39 -2.03 -29.81
CA LEU A 646 11.80 -2.07 -30.21
C LEU A 646 12.74 -2.07 -28.99
N ASP A 647 12.53 -1.15 -28.04
CA ASP A 647 13.32 -1.05 -26.80
C ASP A 647 13.29 -2.35 -25.97
N ARG A 648 12.14 -3.04 -25.94
CA ARG A 648 11.97 -4.34 -25.25
C ARG A 648 12.28 -5.56 -26.11
N LYS A 649 12.63 -5.37 -27.39
CA LYS A 649 12.87 -6.42 -28.39
C LYS A 649 11.69 -7.39 -28.52
N ALA A 650 10.47 -6.88 -28.44
CA ALA A 650 9.24 -7.66 -28.56
C ALA A 650 8.77 -7.66 -30.03
N ASP A 651 8.69 -8.84 -30.65
CA ASP A 651 8.26 -8.97 -32.05
C ASP A 651 6.74 -8.82 -32.20
N VAL A 652 5.99 -9.15 -31.13
CA VAL A 652 4.53 -9.10 -31.09
C VAL A 652 4.09 -8.46 -29.77
N LEU A 653 3.13 -7.54 -29.83
CA LEU A 653 2.37 -7.04 -28.68
C LEU A 653 0.90 -7.46 -28.87
N ILE A 654 0.34 -8.13 -27.87
CA ILE A 654 -1.07 -8.49 -27.81
C ILE A 654 -1.73 -7.60 -26.76
N ILE A 655 -2.76 -6.85 -27.16
CA ILE A 655 -3.53 -5.97 -26.27
C ILE A 655 -4.90 -6.61 -26.03
N THR A 656 -5.25 -6.79 -24.76
CA THR A 656 -6.53 -7.40 -24.34
C THR A 656 -7.44 -6.45 -23.57
N GLN A 657 -6.91 -5.35 -23.03
CA GLN A 657 -7.67 -4.37 -22.26
C GLN A 657 -8.38 -3.40 -23.21
N LEU A 658 -9.68 -3.17 -22.98
CA LEU A 658 -10.51 -2.40 -23.91
C LEU A 658 -10.22 -0.90 -23.88
N ASP A 659 -9.78 -0.38 -22.74
CA ASP A 659 -9.38 1.02 -22.54
C ASP A 659 -8.06 1.34 -23.28
N GLU A 660 -7.10 0.42 -23.28
CA GLU A 660 -5.87 0.52 -24.08
C GLU A 660 -6.18 0.56 -25.59
N ILE A 661 -7.11 -0.27 -26.07
CA ILE A 661 -7.50 -0.32 -27.49
C ILE A 661 -8.25 0.97 -27.88
N ALA A 662 -9.18 1.41 -27.04
CA ALA A 662 -9.90 2.67 -27.21
C ALA A 662 -8.94 3.89 -27.24
N TRP A 663 -7.96 3.93 -26.33
CA TRP A 663 -6.95 5.00 -26.31
C TRP A 663 -6.02 4.96 -27.52
N LEU A 664 -5.51 3.77 -27.88
CA LEU A 664 -4.52 3.61 -28.95
C LEU A 664 -5.07 4.05 -30.30
N PHE A 665 -6.33 3.68 -30.59
CA PHE A 665 -6.97 3.98 -31.87
C PHE A 665 -7.81 5.27 -31.87
N ASN A 666 -7.84 6.06 -30.79
CA ASN A 666 -8.79 7.20 -30.66
C ASN A 666 -10.25 6.80 -30.98
N LEU A 667 -10.67 5.63 -30.53
CA LEU A 667 -12.02 5.11 -30.74
C LEU A 667 -12.76 5.02 -29.41
N ARG A 668 -14.09 5.14 -29.45
CA ARG A 668 -14.97 5.03 -28.28
C ARG A 668 -16.24 4.28 -28.67
N GLY A 669 -16.91 3.68 -27.69
CA GLY A 669 -18.16 2.94 -27.87
C GLY A 669 -19.00 2.94 -26.59
N SER A 670 -19.95 2.01 -26.49
CA SER A 670 -20.76 1.80 -25.27
C SER A 670 -21.15 0.33 -25.07
N ASP A 671 -20.27 -0.60 -25.47
CA ASP A 671 -20.50 -2.03 -25.24
C ASP A 671 -20.36 -2.40 -23.75
N VAL A 672 -19.59 -1.62 -22.99
CA VAL A 672 -19.44 -1.76 -21.55
C VAL A 672 -20.21 -0.61 -20.87
N LYS A 673 -20.96 -0.89 -19.80
CA LYS A 673 -21.73 0.16 -19.13
C LYS A 673 -20.78 1.13 -18.42
N TYR A 674 -21.09 2.42 -18.47
CA TYR A 674 -20.33 3.54 -17.88
C TYR A 674 -18.92 3.80 -18.46
N ASN A 675 -18.38 2.85 -19.21
CA ASN A 675 -17.04 2.86 -19.77
C ASN A 675 -17.15 2.97 -21.30
N PRO A 676 -16.52 3.95 -21.97
CA PRO A 676 -16.79 4.25 -23.37
C PRO A 676 -16.05 3.30 -24.34
N PHE A 677 -16.22 1.99 -24.14
CA PHE A 677 -15.44 0.91 -24.76
C PHE A 677 -16.27 0.09 -25.76
N PHE A 678 -15.57 -0.74 -26.55
CA PHE A 678 -16.16 -1.64 -27.54
C PHE A 678 -15.42 -2.99 -27.53
N MET A 679 -16.17 -4.10 -27.60
CA MET A 679 -15.64 -5.46 -27.48
C MET A 679 -14.63 -5.76 -28.60
N SER A 680 -13.35 -5.87 -28.23
CA SER A 680 -12.25 -5.92 -29.20
C SER A 680 -10.92 -6.45 -28.65
N TYR A 681 -10.05 -6.92 -29.54
CA TYR A 681 -8.63 -7.22 -29.25
C TYR A 681 -7.73 -6.55 -30.29
N ALA A 682 -6.45 -6.36 -29.98
CA ALA A 682 -5.46 -5.92 -30.97
C ALA A 682 -4.17 -6.75 -30.95
N ILE A 683 -3.57 -6.93 -32.13
CA ILE A 683 -2.23 -7.50 -32.31
C ILE A 683 -1.39 -6.52 -33.12
N LEU A 684 -0.26 -6.11 -32.56
CA LEU A 684 0.78 -5.37 -33.26
C LEU A 684 1.95 -6.32 -33.49
N GLU A 685 2.40 -6.45 -34.73
CA GLU A 685 3.45 -7.39 -35.14
C GLU A 685 4.53 -6.67 -35.95
N THR A 686 5.78 -6.81 -35.54
CA THR A 686 6.93 -6.23 -36.25
C THR A 686 7.52 -7.27 -37.19
N GLN A 687 7.56 -6.97 -38.49
CA GLN A 687 8.12 -7.87 -39.50
C GLN A 687 9.03 -7.08 -40.46
N ASN A 688 10.31 -7.46 -40.53
CA ASN A 688 11.32 -6.83 -41.39
C ASN A 688 11.42 -5.29 -41.25
N GLY A 689 11.19 -4.75 -40.05
CA GLY A 689 11.19 -3.31 -39.77
C GLY A 689 9.86 -2.59 -40.06
N ASN A 690 8.88 -3.28 -40.65
CA ASN A 690 7.52 -2.79 -40.82
C ASN A 690 6.62 -3.24 -39.67
N LEU A 691 5.56 -2.48 -39.41
CA LEU A 691 4.56 -2.78 -38.38
C LEU A 691 3.23 -3.19 -39.02
N ARG A 692 2.75 -4.40 -38.73
CA ARG A 692 1.40 -4.86 -39.08
C ARG A 692 0.48 -4.68 -37.88
N ILE A 693 -0.67 -4.05 -38.09
CA ILE A 693 -1.63 -3.71 -37.04
C ILE A 693 -2.95 -4.43 -37.35
N ARG A 694 -3.41 -5.26 -36.43
CA ARG A 694 -4.69 -5.99 -36.53
C ARG A 694 -5.61 -5.64 -35.37
N LEU A 695 -6.87 -5.33 -35.68
CA LEU A 695 -7.94 -5.02 -34.73
C LEU A 695 -9.09 -6.01 -34.92
N PHE A 696 -9.43 -6.75 -33.88
CA PHE A 696 -10.49 -7.76 -33.91
C PHE A 696 -11.74 -7.15 -33.30
N LEU A 697 -12.81 -6.98 -34.08
CA LEU A 697 -14.03 -6.30 -33.64
C LEU A 697 -15.23 -7.26 -33.58
N TRP A 698 -15.99 -7.16 -32.48
CA TRP A 698 -17.32 -7.79 -32.42
C TRP A 698 -18.26 -7.06 -33.38
N ASP A 699 -19.02 -7.81 -34.18
CA ASP A 699 -19.95 -7.28 -35.19
C ASP A 699 -19.26 -6.35 -36.22
N LYS A 700 -18.10 -6.81 -36.72
CA LYS A 700 -17.20 -6.04 -37.59
C LYS A 700 -17.91 -5.34 -38.75
N LEU A 701 -18.70 -6.07 -39.54
CA LEU A 701 -19.27 -5.56 -40.79
C LEU A 701 -20.22 -4.39 -40.53
N ARG A 702 -21.03 -4.48 -39.47
CA ARG A 702 -21.94 -3.40 -39.08
C ARG A 702 -21.14 -2.20 -38.57
N LYS A 703 -20.19 -2.41 -37.65
CA LYS A 703 -19.36 -1.34 -37.07
C LYS A 703 -18.48 -0.60 -38.11
N LEU A 704 -18.03 -1.27 -39.18
CA LEU A 704 -17.27 -0.63 -40.27
C LEU A 704 -18.12 0.16 -41.27
N THR A 705 -19.41 -0.14 -41.41
CA THR A 705 -20.27 0.42 -42.48
C THR A 705 -21.27 1.46 -41.97
N GLU A 706 -21.63 1.41 -40.69
CA GLU A 706 -22.52 2.39 -40.06
C GLU A 706 -21.92 3.80 -40.01
N GLN A 707 -22.82 4.79 -40.00
CA GLN A 707 -22.46 6.18 -39.71
C GLN A 707 -22.22 6.38 -38.20
N PRO A 708 -21.25 7.23 -37.80
CA PRO A 708 -21.06 7.61 -36.40
C PRO A 708 -22.37 8.06 -35.74
N SER A 709 -22.56 7.72 -34.47
CA SER A 709 -23.68 8.19 -33.65
C SER A 709 -23.42 9.50 -32.93
N ASP A 710 -22.15 9.88 -32.80
CA ASP A 710 -21.75 11.09 -32.08
C ASP A 710 -21.68 12.28 -33.06
N PRO A 711 -22.37 13.41 -32.80
CA PRO A 711 -22.33 14.58 -33.68
C PRO A 711 -20.95 15.23 -33.77
N GLU A 712 -20.05 14.98 -32.81
CA GLU A 712 -18.68 15.52 -32.81
C GLU A 712 -17.68 14.61 -33.54
N SER A 713 -18.12 13.45 -34.07
CA SER A 713 -17.27 12.46 -34.77
C SER A 713 -17.42 12.60 -36.28
N THR A 714 -16.41 13.17 -36.94
CA THR A 714 -16.52 13.62 -38.35
C THR A 714 -16.30 12.52 -39.39
N SER A 715 -15.71 11.39 -39.01
CA SER A 715 -15.22 10.36 -39.94
C SER A 715 -15.86 8.99 -39.73
N LYS A 716 -16.14 8.27 -40.84
CA LYS A 716 -16.49 6.84 -40.79
C LYS A 716 -15.30 6.01 -40.29
N LEU A 717 -15.59 4.97 -39.51
CA LEU A 717 -14.57 4.09 -38.91
C LEU A 717 -13.60 3.52 -39.96
N ASN A 718 -14.11 3.04 -41.10
CA ASN A 718 -13.28 2.45 -42.15
C ASN A 718 -12.35 3.47 -42.83
N VAL A 719 -12.77 4.73 -42.94
CA VAL A 719 -11.96 5.82 -43.49
C VAL A 719 -10.88 6.23 -42.49
N PHE A 720 -11.25 6.42 -41.22
CA PHE A 720 -10.35 6.85 -40.15
C PHE A 720 -9.22 5.85 -39.86
N LEU A 721 -9.52 4.55 -39.93
CA LEU A 721 -8.54 3.46 -39.81
C LEU A 721 -7.80 3.13 -41.12
N ASN A 722 -8.04 3.90 -42.20
CA ASN A 722 -7.50 3.71 -43.56
C ASN A 722 -7.71 2.28 -44.09
N THR A 723 -8.87 1.66 -43.84
CA THR A 723 -9.12 0.24 -44.08
C THR A 723 -10.27 0.01 -45.07
N GLY A 724 -10.30 -1.15 -45.73
CA GLY A 724 -11.37 -1.54 -46.66
C GLY A 724 -12.74 -1.60 -45.98
N VAL A 725 -13.83 -1.57 -46.74
CA VAL A 725 -15.20 -1.77 -46.17
C VAL A 725 -15.37 -3.17 -45.54
N SER A 726 -14.54 -4.13 -45.95
CA SER A 726 -14.41 -5.47 -45.37
C SER A 726 -13.39 -5.57 -44.23
N GLY A 727 -12.63 -4.50 -43.95
CA GLY A 727 -11.51 -4.47 -43.01
C GLY A 727 -10.13 -4.80 -43.60
N SER A 728 -9.99 -4.97 -44.93
CA SER A 728 -8.68 -5.31 -45.54
C SER A 728 -7.78 -4.08 -45.79
N CYS A 729 -6.47 -4.28 -45.62
CA CYS A 729 -5.42 -3.31 -45.99
C CYS A 729 -4.82 -3.51 -47.40
N THR A 730 -5.24 -4.52 -48.18
CA THR A 730 -4.58 -4.92 -49.44
C THR A 730 -4.33 -3.77 -50.41
N ASP A 731 -5.30 -2.87 -50.56
CA ASP A 731 -5.28 -1.76 -51.53
C ASP A 731 -5.10 -0.39 -50.85
N ARG A 732 -4.42 -0.36 -49.69
CA ARG A 732 -4.28 0.84 -48.86
C ARG A 732 -2.85 1.35 -48.85
N ILE A 733 -2.70 2.66 -49.08
CA ILE A 733 -1.41 3.36 -49.07
C ILE A 733 -1.21 3.97 -47.67
N GLY A 734 0.00 3.83 -47.12
CA GLY A 734 0.35 4.32 -45.79
C GLY A 734 -0.07 3.36 -44.67
N MET A 735 -0.13 3.86 -43.44
CA MET A 735 -0.49 3.07 -42.27
C MET A 735 -1.97 2.68 -42.32
N CYS A 736 -2.28 1.40 -42.12
CA CYS A 736 -3.64 0.85 -42.17
C CYS A 736 -3.84 -0.13 -41.02
N VAL A 737 -5.06 -0.20 -40.49
CA VAL A 737 -5.48 -1.22 -39.52
C VAL A 737 -6.28 -2.30 -40.22
N GLU A 738 -5.78 -3.54 -40.16
CA GLU A 738 -6.47 -4.72 -40.69
C GLU A 738 -7.54 -5.15 -39.67
N VAL A 739 -8.81 -5.15 -40.07
CA VAL A 739 -9.93 -5.39 -39.16
C VAL A 739 -10.49 -6.79 -39.36
N GLU A 740 -10.39 -7.61 -38.33
CA GLU A 740 -10.80 -9.02 -38.29
C GLU A 740 -12.03 -9.23 -37.41
N ASP A 741 -12.65 -10.41 -37.48
CA ASP A 741 -13.78 -10.76 -36.62
C ASP A 741 -13.29 -11.12 -35.20
N TYR A 742 -14.00 -10.66 -34.17
CA TYR A 742 -13.67 -10.94 -32.77
C TYR A 742 -13.35 -12.42 -32.49
N ASN A 743 -14.10 -13.34 -33.10
CA ASN A 743 -13.99 -14.77 -32.80
C ASN A 743 -12.78 -15.44 -33.47
N THR A 744 -12.11 -14.79 -34.45
CA THR A 744 -10.87 -15.32 -35.05
C THR A 744 -9.62 -15.03 -34.22
N PHE A 745 -9.71 -14.16 -33.20
CA PHE A 745 -8.56 -13.64 -32.46
C PHE A 745 -7.61 -14.72 -31.90
N ILE A 746 -8.11 -15.75 -31.21
CA ILE A 746 -7.25 -16.81 -30.65
C ILE A 746 -6.52 -17.58 -31.75
N ASN A 747 -7.19 -17.86 -32.88
CA ASN A 747 -6.57 -18.50 -34.04
C ASN A 747 -5.52 -17.58 -34.69
N ALA A 748 -5.78 -16.28 -34.74
CA ALA A 748 -4.83 -15.28 -35.22
C ALA A 748 -3.61 -15.14 -34.29
N VAL A 749 -3.78 -15.22 -32.97
CA VAL A 749 -2.66 -15.31 -32.00
C VAL A 749 -1.82 -16.55 -32.30
N ILE A 750 -2.44 -17.75 -32.35
CA ILE A 750 -1.76 -19.02 -32.67
C ILE A 750 -0.98 -18.92 -34.00
N ALA A 751 -1.61 -18.42 -35.06
CA ALA A 751 -0.99 -18.26 -36.37
C ALA A 751 0.17 -17.25 -36.36
N THR A 752 0.12 -16.24 -35.49
CA THR A 752 1.18 -15.23 -35.34
C THR A 752 2.36 -15.78 -34.55
N VAL A 753 2.11 -16.38 -33.38
CA VAL A 753 3.19 -16.90 -32.52
C VAL A 753 3.87 -18.14 -33.11
N ASN A 754 3.22 -18.88 -34.01
CA ASN A 754 3.85 -20.02 -34.70
C ASN A 754 4.77 -19.62 -35.86
N LYS A 755 4.88 -18.32 -36.21
CA LYS A 755 5.84 -17.86 -37.22
C LYS A 755 7.29 -18.09 -36.76
N ARG A 756 8.20 -18.28 -37.72
CA ARG A 756 9.61 -18.61 -37.44
C ARG A 756 10.44 -17.42 -36.95
N ASP A 757 10.10 -16.23 -37.43
CA ASP A 757 10.72 -14.94 -37.12
C ASP A 757 10.33 -14.40 -35.74
N VAL A 758 9.11 -14.67 -35.26
CA VAL A 758 8.67 -14.31 -33.89
C VAL A 758 9.45 -15.10 -32.83
N LYS A 759 10.05 -14.38 -31.88
CA LYS A 759 10.81 -14.94 -30.73
C LYS A 759 10.19 -14.53 -29.40
N LYS A 760 9.71 -13.29 -29.29
CA LYS A 760 9.24 -12.67 -28.05
C LYS A 760 7.89 -11.98 -28.21
N VAL A 761 6.97 -12.28 -27.29
CA VAL A 761 5.59 -11.79 -27.26
C VAL A 761 5.36 -11.01 -25.97
N TRP A 762 4.90 -9.76 -26.09
CA TRP A 762 4.46 -8.93 -24.97
C TRP A 762 2.95 -9.12 -24.75
N ILE A 763 2.56 -9.42 -23.52
CA ILE A 763 1.17 -9.48 -23.06
C ILE A 763 0.96 -8.65 -21.77
N PRO A 764 -0.25 -8.11 -21.51
CA PRO A 764 -0.56 -7.41 -20.27
C PRO A 764 -0.53 -8.33 -19.03
N PHE A 765 -0.38 -7.75 -17.84
CA PHE A 765 -0.49 -8.50 -16.57
C PHE A 765 -1.87 -9.14 -16.36
N GLN A 766 -2.91 -8.53 -16.93
CA GLN A 766 -4.30 -8.95 -16.87
C GLN A 766 -4.62 -10.07 -17.87
N CYS A 767 -3.75 -10.31 -18.87
CA CYS A 767 -3.96 -11.29 -19.94
C CYS A 767 -4.52 -12.62 -19.42
N ASN A 768 -5.66 -13.05 -19.97
CA ASN A 768 -6.32 -14.28 -19.56
C ASN A 768 -5.48 -15.53 -19.86
N TYR A 769 -5.75 -16.61 -19.12
CA TYR A 769 -4.97 -17.85 -19.26
C TYR A 769 -5.12 -18.52 -20.63
N ALA A 770 -6.26 -18.35 -21.31
CA ALA A 770 -6.48 -18.92 -22.65
C ALA A 770 -5.50 -18.36 -23.69
N ILE A 771 -5.27 -17.04 -23.68
CA ILE A 771 -4.28 -16.38 -24.55
C ILE A 771 -2.86 -16.77 -24.12
N TYR A 772 -2.56 -16.72 -22.81
CA TYR A 772 -1.24 -17.08 -22.28
C TYR A 772 -0.80 -18.49 -22.71
N LYS A 773 -1.69 -19.47 -22.57
CA LYS A 773 -1.41 -20.90 -22.83
C LYS A 773 -1.02 -21.18 -24.30
N VAL A 774 -1.53 -20.42 -25.26
CA VAL A 774 -1.25 -20.66 -26.69
C VAL A 774 0.07 -20.04 -27.17
N ILE A 775 0.76 -19.26 -26.33
CA ILE A 775 2.03 -18.64 -26.68
C ILE A 775 3.18 -19.63 -26.40
N THR A 776 3.80 -20.12 -27.47
CA THR A 776 4.91 -21.10 -27.44
C THR A 776 6.31 -20.45 -27.45
N LYS A 777 6.37 -19.12 -27.27
CA LYS A 777 7.55 -18.26 -27.46
C LYS A 777 7.97 -17.60 -26.14
N GLU A 778 9.04 -16.80 -26.14
CA GLU A 778 9.40 -16.01 -24.95
C GLU A 778 8.26 -15.03 -24.61
N ILE A 779 7.78 -15.06 -23.37
CA ILE A 779 6.72 -14.16 -22.90
C ILE A 779 7.35 -13.05 -22.06
N TYR A 780 7.10 -11.80 -22.44
CA TYR A 780 7.21 -10.67 -21.53
C TYR A 780 5.81 -10.27 -21.05
N GLN A 781 5.51 -10.55 -19.78
CA GLN A 781 4.24 -10.17 -19.18
C GLN A 781 4.43 -8.92 -18.30
N GLY A 782 3.74 -7.84 -18.64
CA GLY A 782 3.87 -6.55 -17.92
C GLY A 782 2.93 -5.47 -18.44
N ASN A 783 2.84 -4.35 -17.72
CA ASN A 783 2.12 -3.14 -18.17
C ASN A 783 2.54 -2.80 -19.62
N THR A 784 1.57 -2.65 -20.52
CA THR A 784 1.85 -2.39 -21.94
C THR A 784 2.33 -0.95 -22.15
N PRO A 785 2.90 -0.61 -23.32
CA PRO A 785 3.20 0.78 -23.65
C PRO A 785 1.94 1.66 -23.66
N ALA A 786 0.81 1.15 -24.14
CA ALA A 786 -0.46 1.87 -24.16
C ALA A 786 -0.97 2.16 -22.73
N ALA A 787 -0.89 1.19 -21.82
CA ALA A 787 -1.27 1.36 -20.42
C ALA A 787 -0.44 2.43 -19.71
N LEU A 788 0.88 2.43 -19.91
CA LEU A 788 1.78 3.42 -19.31
C LEU A 788 1.57 4.82 -19.89
N LYS A 789 1.33 4.92 -21.21
CA LYS A 789 1.24 6.18 -21.94
C LYS A 789 -0.11 6.87 -21.84
N LYS A 790 -1.22 6.13 -21.73
CA LYS A 790 -2.53 6.73 -21.44
C LYS A 790 -2.62 7.24 -20.00
N PHE A 791 -1.83 6.67 -19.09
CA PHE A 791 -1.85 7.06 -17.68
C PHE A 791 -1.25 8.46 -17.45
N GLN A 792 -0.15 8.80 -18.15
CA GLN A 792 0.44 10.14 -18.18
C GLN A 792 -0.30 11.04 -19.20
N LYS A 793 -1.16 11.92 -18.71
CA LYS A 793 -2.04 12.74 -19.57
C LYS A 793 -1.24 13.79 -20.35
N ASN A 794 -1.43 13.87 -21.67
CA ASN A 794 -0.81 14.90 -22.49
C ASN A 794 -1.48 16.28 -22.29
N PRO A 795 -0.87 17.42 -22.68
CA PRO A 795 -1.40 18.75 -22.39
C PRO A 795 -2.86 19.00 -22.81
N THR A 796 -3.31 18.37 -23.90
CA THR A 796 -4.71 18.45 -24.35
C THR A 796 -5.64 17.67 -23.41
N GLU A 797 -5.28 16.44 -23.06
CA GLU A 797 -6.02 15.61 -22.09
C GLU A 797 -6.07 16.28 -20.70
N GLN A 798 -4.98 16.91 -20.26
CA GLN A 798 -4.93 17.67 -18.99
C GLN A 798 -5.89 18.86 -19.00
N GLN A 799 -5.93 19.64 -20.09
CA GLN A 799 -6.83 20.78 -20.19
C GLN A 799 -8.28 20.34 -20.33
N GLY A 800 -8.53 19.26 -21.07
CA GLY A 800 -9.83 18.61 -21.17
C GLY A 800 -10.36 18.17 -19.80
N LEU A 801 -9.55 17.47 -19.00
CA LEU A 801 -9.91 17.07 -17.64
C LEU A 801 -10.22 18.27 -16.75
N ARG A 802 -9.40 19.34 -16.77
CA ARG A 802 -9.70 20.60 -16.05
C ARG A 802 -11.04 21.21 -16.49
N ASN A 803 -11.37 21.13 -17.77
CA ASN A 803 -12.61 21.67 -18.33
C ASN A 803 -13.83 20.81 -17.92
N ALA A 804 -13.71 19.48 -17.99
CA ALA A 804 -14.75 18.53 -17.60
C ALA A 804 -15.15 18.70 -16.13
N HIS A 805 -14.17 18.77 -15.22
CA HIS A 805 -14.42 18.98 -13.79
C HIS A 805 -15.07 20.33 -13.47
N LYS A 806 -14.88 21.36 -14.31
CA LYS A 806 -15.59 22.65 -14.15
C LYS A 806 -17.07 22.56 -14.50
N ARG A 807 -17.42 21.86 -15.58
CA ARG A 807 -18.84 21.61 -15.94
C ARG A 807 -19.52 20.71 -14.92
N ASP A 808 -18.83 19.67 -14.49
CA ASP A 808 -19.31 18.74 -13.48
C ASP A 808 -19.60 19.46 -12.15
N ALA A 809 -18.72 20.36 -11.73
CA ALA A 809 -18.92 21.20 -10.57
C ALA A 809 -20.14 22.13 -10.71
N VAL A 810 -20.38 22.75 -11.87
CA VAL A 810 -21.60 23.56 -12.12
C VAL A 810 -22.86 22.71 -11.97
N ALA A 811 -22.89 21.52 -12.58
CA ALA A 811 -24.01 20.60 -12.48
C ALA A 811 -24.27 20.16 -11.03
N LEU A 812 -23.23 19.72 -10.31
CA LEU A 812 -23.32 19.21 -8.94
C LEU A 812 -23.67 20.32 -7.93
N ILE A 813 -23.09 21.52 -8.03
CA ILE A 813 -23.43 22.65 -7.15
C ILE A 813 -24.88 23.11 -7.38
N THR A 814 -25.31 23.21 -8.63
CA THR A 814 -26.69 23.60 -8.98
C THR A 814 -27.70 22.57 -8.47
N PHE A 815 -27.39 21.29 -8.62
CA PHE A 815 -28.17 20.20 -8.06
C PHE A 815 -28.22 20.24 -6.53
N ALA A 816 -27.07 20.32 -5.85
CA ALA A 816 -26.98 20.27 -4.39
C ALA A 816 -27.73 21.42 -3.71
N ALA A 817 -27.70 22.61 -4.30
CA ALA A 817 -28.46 23.77 -3.83
C ALA A 817 -29.98 23.56 -3.90
N ARG A 818 -30.44 22.90 -4.97
CA ARG A 818 -31.86 22.57 -5.17
C ARG A 818 -32.31 21.42 -4.27
N LEU A 819 -31.49 20.38 -4.11
CA LEU A 819 -31.76 19.25 -3.21
C LEU A 819 -31.87 19.72 -1.76
N GLU A 820 -30.92 20.52 -1.27
CA GLU A 820 -30.98 21.06 0.10
C GLU A 820 -32.25 21.90 0.31
N ASN A 821 -32.62 22.74 -0.66
CA ASN A 821 -33.85 23.52 -0.59
C ASN A 821 -35.09 22.63 -0.56
N GLN A 822 -35.16 21.59 -1.41
CA GLN A 822 -36.27 20.64 -1.47
C GLN A 822 -36.45 19.89 -0.14
N VAL A 823 -35.35 19.35 0.42
CA VAL A 823 -35.34 18.62 1.70
C VAL A 823 -35.72 19.55 2.86
N LYS A 824 -35.12 20.73 2.97
CA LYS A 824 -35.39 21.67 4.08
C LYS A 824 -36.79 22.27 4.07
N SER A 825 -37.42 22.38 2.90
CA SER A 825 -38.78 22.92 2.76
C SER A 825 -39.89 21.86 2.78
N GLY A 826 -39.53 20.57 2.77
CA GLY A 826 -40.52 19.48 2.68
C GLY A 826 -41.32 19.50 1.37
N GLN A 827 -40.72 20.01 0.28
CA GLN A 827 -41.40 20.15 -1.01
C GLN A 827 -41.78 18.78 -1.60
N PHE A 828 -42.99 18.72 -2.19
CA PHE A 828 -43.50 17.51 -2.85
C PHE A 828 -43.25 17.56 -4.37
N PRO A 829 -42.85 16.46 -5.04
CA PRO A 829 -42.52 15.14 -4.46
C PRO A 829 -41.29 15.21 -3.55
N VAL A 830 -41.29 14.41 -2.49
CA VAL A 830 -40.17 14.35 -1.53
C VAL A 830 -38.89 13.88 -2.23
N ALA A 831 -37.74 14.40 -1.77
CA ALA A 831 -36.45 13.93 -2.25
C ALA A 831 -36.15 12.54 -1.68
N THR A 832 -36.00 11.54 -2.55
CA THR A 832 -35.49 10.20 -2.22
C THR A 832 -34.14 9.97 -2.88
N GLU A 833 -33.37 9.00 -2.39
CA GLU A 833 -32.06 8.61 -2.96
C GLU A 833 -32.09 8.42 -4.48
N LEU A 834 -33.01 7.59 -4.98
CA LEU A 834 -33.17 7.33 -6.42
C LEU A 834 -33.59 8.58 -7.19
N SER A 835 -34.41 9.46 -6.59
CA SER A 835 -34.79 10.73 -7.21
C SER A 835 -33.61 11.70 -7.28
N ALA A 836 -32.73 11.70 -6.28
CA ALA A 836 -31.58 12.56 -6.17
C ALA A 836 -30.49 12.14 -7.17
N ALA A 837 -30.22 10.83 -7.28
CA ALA A 837 -29.34 10.26 -8.31
C ALA A 837 -29.81 10.65 -9.72
N ASN A 838 -31.07 10.35 -10.08
CA ASN A 838 -31.63 10.66 -11.40
C ASN A 838 -31.64 12.17 -11.71
N GLN A 839 -31.88 13.02 -10.69
CA GLN A 839 -31.82 14.47 -10.86
C GLN A 839 -30.40 14.94 -11.19
N LEU A 840 -29.38 14.51 -10.45
CA LEU A 840 -27.99 14.88 -10.70
C LEU A 840 -27.52 14.43 -12.10
N ASP A 841 -27.84 13.20 -12.47
CA ASP A 841 -27.54 12.67 -13.81
C ASP A 841 -28.21 13.53 -14.91
N SER A 842 -29.42 14.02 -14.66
CA SER A 842 -30.11 14.98 -15.55
C SER A 842 -29.47 16.37 -15.59
N PHE A 843 -28.84 16.84 -14.50
CA PHE A 843 -28.06 18.09 -14.52
C PHE A 843 -26.78 17.91 -15.35
N ARG A 844 -26.02 16.81 -15.12
CA ARG A 844 -24.82 16.49 -15.92
C ARG A 844 -25.13 16.29 -17.40
N GLY A 845 -26.25 15.64 -17.73
CA GLY A 845 -26.69 15.42 -19.12
C GLY A 845 -27.02 16.69 -19.92
N ARG A 846 -27.06 17.87 -19.29
CA ARG A 846 -27.24 19.17 -19.96
C ARG A 846 -25.92 19.87 -20.27
N GLU A 847 -24.82 19.43 -19.64
CA GLU A 847 -23.50 20.00 -19.86
C GLU A 847 -22.94 19.60 -21.22
N ILE A 848 -22.22 20.52 -21.86
CA ILE A 848 -21.60 20.23 -23.17
C ILE A 848 -20.61 19.07 -23.07
N TYR A 849 -20.54 18.30 -24.15
CA TYR A 849 -19.74 17.09 -24.29
C TYR A 849 -20.07 15.92 -23.35
N ASN A 850 -21.07 16.02 -22.46
CA ASN A 850 -21.48 14.87 -21.63
C ASN A 850 -21.98 13.69 -22.49
N ARG A 851 -21.67 12.46 -22.05
CA ARG A 851 -22.02 11.19 -22.71
C ARG A 851 -22.57 10.14 -21.72
N GLY A 852 -23.09 10.58 -20.58
CA GLY A 852 -23.60 9.74 -19.49
C GLY A 852 -22.74 9.80 -18.23
N THR A 853 -23.01 8.91 -17.27
CA THR A 853 -22.24 8.78 -16.03
C THR A 853 -21.03 7.88 -16.19
N SER A 854 -19.99 8.11 -15.39
CA SER A 854 -18.75 7.31 -15.37
C SER A 854 -18.85 6.05 -14.50
N PHE A 855 -19.90 5.94 -13.68
CA PHE A 855 -20.33 4.78 -12.89
C PHE A 855 -21.81 4.96 -12.45
N PRO A 856 -22.47 4.03 -11.74
CA PRO A 856 -23.80 4.28 -11.17
C PRO A 856 -23.71 5.29 -10.02
N THR A 857 -24.45 6.40 -10.09
CA THR A 857 -24.51 7.39 -9.00
C THR A 857 -24.99 6.74 -7.69
N LEU A 858 -24.12 6.76 -6.67
CA LEU A 858 -24.39 6.27 -5.32
C LEU A 858 -24.99 7.42 -4.51
N SER A 859 -26.30 7.37 -4.29
CA SER A 859 -27.03 8.33 -3.46
C SER A 859 -27.53 7.58 -2.23
N ALA A 860 -27.03 7.95 -1.05
CA ALA A 860 -27.16 7.14 0.15
C ALA A 860 -27.49 7.99 1.39
N TYR A 861 -28.61 7.70 2.06
CA TYR A 861 -29.06 8.42 3.25
C TYR A 861 -28.94 7.57 4.52
N GLY A 862 -28.41 8.18 5.59
CA GLY A 862 -28.25 7.55 6.90
C GLY A 862 -27.53 6.20 6.83
N THR A 863 -28.20 5.13 7.25
CA THR A 863 -27.61 3.78 7.32
C THR A 863 -27.14 3.24 5.96
N ASN A 864 -27.75 3.68 4.86
CA ASN A 864 -27.34 3.28 3.52
C ASN A 864 -25.95 3.83 3.16
N ALA A 865 -25.58 5.02 3.69
CA ALA A 865 -24.25 5.61 3.45
C ALA A 865 -23.11 4.79 4.07
N ALA A 866 -23.40 3.94 5.08
CA ALA A 866 -22.43 3.01 5.65
C ALA A 866 -22.11 1.80 4.74
N ILE A 867 -22.85 1.61 3.65
CA ILE A 867 -22.57 0.58 2.64
C ILE A 867 -21.77 1.26 1.53
N ILE A 868 -20.47 0.96 1.46
CA ILE A 868 -19.46 1.74 0.72
C ILE A 868 -19.85 1.99 -0.75
N HIS A 869 -20.38 0.97 -1.43
CA HIS A 869 -20.89 1.01 -2.82
C HIS A 869 -22.43 0.88 -2.90
N TYR A 870 -23.18 1.56 -2.03
CA TYR A 870 -24.64 1.54 -2.06
C TYR A 870 -25.23 2.15 -3.34
N MET A 871 -25.93 1.32 -4.12
CA MET A 871 -26.75 1.77 -5.25
C MET A 871 -28.23 1.81 -4.84
N PRO A 872 -28.94 2.95 -4.94
CA PRO A 872 -30.36 2.99 -4.64
C PRO A 872 -31.17 2.20 -5.67
N SER A 873 -32.12 1.41 -5.19
CA SER A 873 -33.04 0.60 -5.98
C SER A 873 -34.48 0.89 -5.60
N LEU A 874 -35.47 0.51 -6.42
CA LEU A 874 -36.89 0.69 -6.07
C LEU A 874 -37.28 0.04 -4.73
N SER A 875 -36.58 -1.01 -4.29
CA SER A 875 -36.83 -1.72 -3.03
C SER A 875 -36.01 -1.21 -1.84
N THR A 876 -34.99 -0.37 -2.05
CA THR A 876 -34.12 0.18 -0.98
C THR A 876 -34.20 1.71 -0.85
N ASN A 877 -34.76 2.39 -1.85
CA ASN A 877 -34.88 3.84 -1.96
C ASN A 877 -35.61 4.46 -0.75
N VAL A 878 -34.86 5.20 0.07
CA VAL A 878 -35.42 5.97 1.20
C VAL A 878 -35.52 7.47 0.91
N GLU A 879 -36.37 8.14 1.69
CA GLU A 879 -36.49 9.60 1.73
C GLU A 879 -35.25 10.23 2.38
N ILE A 880 -34.71 11.29 1.76
CA ILE A 880 -33.58 12.08 2.28
C ILE A 880 -34.16 13.14 3.24
N LYS A 881 -33.70 13.11 4.50
CA LYS A 881 -34.21 13.98 5.58
C LYS A 881 -33.09 14.84 6.18
N THR A 882 -33.41 15.57 7.25
CA THR A 882 -32.52 16.52 7.91
C THR A 882 -31.82 15.97 9.16
N ASP A 883 -32.19 14.77 9.61
CA ASP A 883 -31.79 14.18 10.89
C ASP A 883 -30.58 13.23 10.80
N ASN A 884 -30.01 13.02 9.60
CA ASN A 884 -28.83 12.20 9.39
C ASN A 884 -28.01 12.68 8.16
N MET A 885 -26.84 12.08 7.95
CA MET A 885 -25.97 12.35 6.80
C MET A 885 -26.55 11.84 5.48
N TYR A 886 -26.21 12.56 4.42
CA TYR A 886 -26.47 12.19 3.03
C TYR A 886 -25.14 12.12 2.27
N LEU A 887 -24.74 10.93 1.84
CA LEU A 887 -23.56 10.70 1.02
C LEU A 887 -23.98 10.61 -0.45
N LEU A 888 -23.24 11.32 -1.30
CA LEU A 888 -23.47 11.36 -2.73
C LEU A 888 -22.14 11.23 -3.47
N ASP A 889 -21.97 10.09 -4.12
CA ASP A 889 -20.81 9.76 -4.94
C ASP A 889 -21.25 9.51 -6.39
N SER A 890 -20.61 10.18 -7.33
CA SER A 890 -21.09 10.27 -8.71
C SER A 890 -20.11 10.94 -9.67
N GLY A 891 -20.08 10.50 -10.92
CA GLY A 891 -19.23 11.08 -11.95
C GLY A 891 -19.84 11.06 -13.36
N GLY A 892 -19.18 11.75 -14.29
CA GLY A 892 -19.61 11.94 -15.67
C GLY A 892 -18.54 11.56 -16.70
N GLN A 893 -18.99 11.04 -17.84
CA GLN A 893 -18.17 10.89 -19.04
C GLN A 893 -18.38 12.12 -19.93
N TYR A 894 -17.30 12.82 -20.29
CA TYR A 894 -17.30 13.93 -21.24
C TYR A 894 -16.28 13.63 -22.35
N LEU A 895 -16.49 14.13 -23.58
CA LEU A 895 -15.54 13.88 -24.68
C LEU A 895 -14.09 14.30 -24.36
N ASP A 896 -13.92 15.29 -23.49
CA ASP A 896 -12.63 15.84 -23.07
C ASP A 896 -12.17 15.37 -21.68
N GLY A 897 -12.91 14.51 -20.97
CA GLY A 897 -12.49 14.00 -19.66
C GLY A 897 -13.49 13.10 -18.94
N THR A 898 -12.99 12.33 -17.96
CA THR A 898 -13.82 11.58 -17.01
C THR A 898 -13.81 12.35 -15.69
N THR A 899 -14.94 12.40 -14.99
CA THR A 899 -15.03 12.98 -13.64
C THR A 899 -15.47 11.94 -12.63
N ASP A 900 -15.05 12.19 -11.39
CA ASP A 900 -15.45 11.45 -10.21
C ASP A 900 -15.43 12.39 -8.99
N VAL A 901 -16.40 12.24 -8.08
CA VAL A 901 -16.60 13.14 -6.93
C VAL A 901 -17.66 12.63 -5.94
N THR A 902 -17.19 12.26 -4.76
CA THR A 902 -18.01 12.14 -3.55
C THR A 902 -18.08 13.43 -2.70
N ARG A 903 -19.29 13.77 -2.24
CA ARG A 903 -19.55 14.71 -1.14
C ARG A 903 -20.52 14.10 -0.12
N THR A 904 -20.23 14.31 1.16
CA THR A 904 -21.13 14.00 2.27
C THR A 904 -21.70 15.29 2.85
N PHE A 905 -23.02 15.35 3.02
CA PHE A 905 -23.79 16.50 3.49
C PHE A 905 -24.59 16.19 4.77
N HIS A 906 -25.05 17.22 5.46
CA HIS A 906 -26.03 17.13 6.53
C HIS A 906 -26.99 18.32 6.43
N TYR A 907 -28.32 18.08 6.42
CA TYR A 907 -29.30 19.15 6.18
C TYR A 907 -29.98 19.69 7.45
N GLY A 908 -29.77 19.07 8.61
CA GLY A 908 -30.13 19.60 9.94
C GLY A 908 -28.90 19.75 10.84
N VAL A 909 -29.02 19.41 12.12
CA VAL A 909 -27.93 19.52 13.12
C VAL A 909 -27.18 18.20 13.26
N PRO A 910 -25.89 18.10 12.87
CA PRO A 910 -25.10 16.87 13.02
C PRO A 910 -24.64 16.65 14.46
N THR A 911 -24.43 15.39 14.82
CA THR A 911 -23.87 14.98 16.13
C THR A 911 -22.36 15.22 16.21
N ASN A 912 -21.82 15.34 17.43
CA ASN A 912 -20.37 15.51 17.64
C ASN A 912 -19.54 14.36 17.02
N HIS A 913 -20.05 13.13 17.07
CA HIS A 913 -19.36 11.97 16.50
C HIS A 913 -19.35 12.02 14.96
N GLN A 914 -20.49 12.35 14.33
CA GLN A 914 -20.56 12.63 12.89
C GLN A 914 -19.57 13.73 12.46
N LYS A 915 -19.49 14.83 13.23
CA LYS A 915 -18.53 15.91 12.98
C LYS A 915 -17.07 15.46 13.10
N GLU A 916 -16.72 14.71 14.14
CA GLU A 916 -15.36 14.19 14.33
C GLU A 916 -14.95 13.25 13.20
N CYS A 917 -15.81 12.29 12.83
CA CYS A 917 -15.54 11.38 11.72
C CYS A 917 -15.38 12.14 10.38
N TYR A 918 -16.30 13.07 10.07
CA TYR A 918 -16.18 13.88 8.86
C TYR A 918 -14.90 14.71 8.84
N THR A 919 -14.56 15.33 9.97
CA THR A 919 -13.37 16.18 10.07
C THR A 919 -12.08 15.36 9.93
N ARG A 920 -12.01 14.15 10.50
CA ARG A 920 -10.84 13.27 10.35
C ARG A 920 -10.66 12.78 8.92
N VAL A 921 -11.76 12.44 8.23
CA VAL A 921 -11.72 12.15 6.78
C VAL A 921 -11.23 13.36 6.00
N LEU A 922 -11.76 14.56 6.28
CA LEU A 922 -11.32 15.80 5.63
C LEU A 922 -9.86 16.15 5.93
N MET A 923 -9.36 15.89 7.13
CA MET A 923 -7.95 16.07 7.48
C MET A 923 -7.05 15.16 6.64
N GLY A 924 -7.43 13.89 6.45
CA GLY A 924 -6.67 12.93 5.65
C GLY A 924 -6.60 13.34 4.17
N HIS A 925 -7.75 13.72 3.62
CA HIS A 925 -7.92 14.29 2.28
C HIS A 925 -7.04 15.54 2.07
N ILE A 926 -7.12 16.50 3.01
CA ILE A 926 -6.31 17.73 2.92
C ILE A 926 -4.82 17.43 3.06
N ASP A 927 -4.41 16.48 3.91
CA ASP A 927 -3.01 16.13 4.09
C ASP A 927 -2.42 15.45 2.84
N LEU A 928 -3.18 14.58 2.17
CA LEU A 928 -2.78 13.99 0.88
C LEU A 928 -2.73 15.06 -0.23
N ALA A 929 -3.79 15.85 -0.41
CA ALA A 929 -3.85 16.91 -1.42
C ALA A 929 -2.77 18.01 -1.25
N ARG A 930 -2.21 18.16 -0.05
CA ARG A 930 -1.10 19.06 0.27
C ARG A 930 0.28 18.43 0.11
N PHE A 931 0.38 17.11 0.02
CA PHE A 931 1.63 16.40 0.12
C PHE A 931 2.60 16.80 -1.00
N ILE A 932 3.83 17.13 -0.60
CA ILE A 932 4.97 17.37 -1.48
C ILE A 932 5.92 16.19 -1.34
N PHE A 933 6.40 15.65 -2.46
CA PHE A 933 7.28 14.49 -2.48
C PHE A 933 8.40 14.60 -3.50
N TYR A 934 9.53 13.98 -3.20
CA TYR A 934 10.67 13.90 -4.11
C TYR A 934 10.39 12.94 -5.27
N LYS A 935 10.67 13.38 -6.51
CA LYS A 935 10.65 12.55 -7.72
C LYS A 935 11.91 11.68 -7.77
N GLY A 936 11.92 10.60 -6.99
CA GLY A 936 12.96 9.58 -7.09
C GLY A 936 12.86 8.81 -8.41
N ALA A 937 13.95 8.19 -8.84
CA ALA A 937 13.99 7.40 -10.08
C ALA A 937 13.08 6.14 -10.04
N TYR A 938 12.61 5.75 -8.85
CA TYR A 938 11.83 4.54 -8.59
C TYR A 938 10.72 4.75 -7.56
N GLY A 939 10.36 5.98 -7.17
CA GLY A 939 9.35 6.21 -6.15
C GLY A 939 9.23 7.68 -5.71
N PRO A 940 8.27 8.01 -4.82
CA PRO A 940 7.36 7.07 -4.14
C PRO A 940 6.32 6.43 -5.07
N TYR A 941 5.79 5.30 -4.66
CA TYR A 941 4.60 4.65 -5.23
C TYR A 941 3.34 5.08 -4.49
N GLY A 942 2.15 4.91 -5.08
CA GLY A 942 0.89 5.32 -4.43
C GLY A 942 0.61 4.60 -3.10
N ARG A 943 1.02 3.34 -2.93
CA ARG A 943 0.96 2.63 -1.64
C ARG A 943 1.75 3.30 -0.52
N GLU A 944 2.84 4.00 -0.86
CA GLU A 944 3.76 4.64 0.10
C GLU A 944 3.25 6.00 0.60
N ILE A 945 2.12 6.48 0.06
CA ILE A 945 1.44 7.70 0.49
C ILE A 945 0.00 7.47 0.99
N ASP A 946 -0.55 6.26 0.87
CA ASP A 946 -1.89 5.88 1.37
C ASP A 946 -2.02 6.07 2.90
N ALA A 947 -0.94 5.83 3.64
CA ALA A 947 -0.87 6.03 5.09
C ALA A 947 -1.08 7.49 5.53
N ILE A 948 -0.83 8.46 4.65
CA ILE A 948 -0.98 9.90 4.94
C ILE A 948 -2.45 10.26 5.15
N ALA A 949 -3.34 9.77 4.29
CA ALA A 949 -4.77 10.01 4.40
C ALA A 949 -5.42 9.20 5.54
N ARG A 950 -4.87 8.03 5.89
CA ARG A 950 -5.36 7.22 7.03
C ARG A 950 -5.01 7.80 8.39
N ARG A 951 -3.87 8.51 8.50
CA ARG A 951 -3.31 8.99 9.77
C ARG A 951 -4.34 9.60 10.73
N PRO A 952 -5.23 10.54 10.34
CA PRO A 952 -6.14 11.19 11.29
C PRO A 952 -7.24 10.26 11.82
N LEU A 953 -7.56 9.17 11.13
CA LEU A 953 -8.48 8.12 11.62
C LEU A 953 -7.71 7.12 12.51
N TRP A 954 -6.54 6.67 12.06
CA TRP A 954 -5.66 5.77 12.81
C TRP A 954 -5.26 6.35 14.19
N GLU A 955 -5.08 7.68 14.29
CA GLU A 955 -4.80 8.38 15.55
C GLU A 955 -5.81 8.07 16.67
N VAL A 956 -7.08 7.85 16.32
CA VAL A 956 -8.17 7.53 17.25
C VAL A 956 -8.66 6.08 17.17
N GLY A 957 -8.05 5.23 16.34
CA GLY A 957 -8.44 3.82 16.19
C GLY A 957 -9.63 3.59 15.25
N LEU A 958 -9.80 4.46 14.25
CA LEU A 958 -10.74 4.32 13.13
C LEU A 958 -9.98 4.03 11.82
N ASP A 959 -10.64 3.45 10.80
CA ASP A 959 -10.06 3.22 9.47
C ASP A 959 -11.17 3.05 8.40
N TYR A 960 -10.81 2.81 7.14
CA TYR A 960 -11.71 2.50 6.02
C TYR A 960 -11.23 1.32 5.17
N ARG A 961 -12.20 0.55 4.65
CA ARG A 961 -12.01 -0.75 3.98
C ARG A 961 -11.82 -0.68 2.45
N HIS A 962 -11.22 0.40 1.96
CA HIS A 962 -10.83 0.58 0.55
C HIS A 962 -9.49 1.34 0.46
N GLY A 963 -8.92 1.47 -0.75
CA GLY A 963 -7.75 2.34 -0.98
C GLY A 963 -8.13 3.82 -0.88
N THR A 964 -7.15 4.70 -0.68
CA THR A 964 -7.36 6.16 -0.73
C THR A 964 -7.57 6.67 -2.16
N GLY A 965 -7.20 5.89 -3.19
CA GLY A 965 -7.59 6.22 -4.55
C GLY A 965 -7.10 5.29 -5.67
N HIS A 966 -7.57 5.60 -6.87
CA HIS A 966 -7.28 4.91 -8.13
C HIS A 966 -6.88 5.92 -9.21
N GLY A 967 -6.18 5.48 -10.26
CA GLY A 967 -5.97 6.31 -11.45
C GLY A 967 -7.28 6.65 -12.17
N VAL A 968 -7.29 7.73 -12.98
CA VAL A 968 -8.46 8.14 -13.79
C VAL A 968 -8.07 8.45 -15.24
N GLY A 969 -8.86 7.93 -16.19
CA GLY A 969 -8.65 8.10 -17.63
C GLY A 969 -9.29 9.36 -18.23
N ALA A 970 -8.83 9.77 -19.41
CA ALA A 970 -9.43 10.88 -20.17
C ALA A 970 -10.50 10.36 -21.15
N TYR A 971 -11.78 10.50 -20.77
CA TYR A 971 -12.92 9.87 -21.45
C TYR A 971 -12.69 8.36 -21.63
N LEU A 972 -12.36 7.66 -20.55
CA LEU A 972 -11.99 6.24 -20.52
C LEU A 972 -12.55 5.60 -19.23
N SER A 973 -11.85 4.65 -18.61
CA SER A 973 -12.23 4.13 -17.30
C SER A 973 -12.15 5.22 -16.24
N VAL A 974 -13.12 5.23 -15.33
CA VAL A 974 -13.02 6.01 -14.09
C VAL A 974 -11.97 5.39 -13.16
N HIS A 975 -11.95 4.06 -13.05
CA HIS A 975 -10.87 3.31 -12.40
C HIS A 975 -9.81 2.91 -13.46
N GLU A 976 -8.85 3.79 -13.72
CA GLU A 976 -7.78 3.56 -14.68
C GLU A 976 -6.51 2.96 -14.03
N GLY A 977 -6.13 1.76 -14.46
CA GLY A 977 -4.82 1.19 -14.16
C GLY A 977 -3.68 1.78 -15.02
N PRO A 978 -2.42 1.65 -14.57
CA PRO A 978 -1.98 0.81 -13.46
C PRO A 978 -1.89 1.51 -12.08
N GLY A 979 -1.96 2.85 -12.00
CA GLY A 979 -1.77 3.58 -10.74
C GLY A 979 -2.89 3.40 -9.72
N ARG A 980 -2.53 3.25 -8.44
CA ARG A 980 -3.43 3.25 -7.27
C ARG A 980 -2.76 3.84 -6.04
N ILE A 981 -3.53 4.47 -5.16
CA ILE A 981 -3.12 4.88 -3.80
C ILE A 981 -3.82 3.91 -2.84
N SER A 982 -3.11 2.87 -2.38
CA SER A 982 -3.68 1.81 -1.54
C SER A 982 -2.60 0.95 -0.87
N LEU A 983 -2.70 0.74 0.45
CA LEU A 983 -1.94 -0.30 1.16
C LEU A 983 -2.30 -1.73 0.70
N ALA A 984 -3.54 -1.95 0.25
CA ALA A 984 -4.05 -3.27 -0.13
C ALA A 984 -3.64 -3.68 -1.57
N HIS A 985 -2.48 -3.24 -2.06
CA HIS A 985 -2.03 -3.57 -3.41
C HIS A 985 -1.54 -5.03 -3.48
N PRO A 986 -2.21 -5.95 -4.23
CA PRO A 986 -1.93 -7.39 -4.09
C PRO A 986 -0.56 -7.82 -4.63
N ARG A 987 0.11 -6.98 -5.43
CA ARG A 987 1.28 -7.34 -6.24
C ARG A 987 2.24 -6.17 -6.46
N VAL A 988 3.11 -5.98 -5.48
CA VAL A 988 4.11 -4.90 -5.39
C VAL A 988 5.01 -4.81 -6.64
N ASP A 989 5.17 -5.91 -7.38
CA ASP A 989 5.91 -6.04 -8.65
C ASP A 989 5.26 -5.33 -9.86
N LYS A 990 4.03 -4.81 -9.73
CA LYS A 990 3.22 -4.27 -10.84
C LYS A 990 2.93 -2.78 -10.75
N ASP A 991 3.24 -2.22 -9.60
CA ASP A 991 3.04 -0.82 -9.24
C ASP A 991 3.96 0.09 -10.07
N ILE A 992 3.60 1.37 -10.23
CA ILE A 992 4.41 2.35 -10.96
C ILE A 992 4.71 3.58 -10.11
N PRO A 993 5.90 4.21 -10.24
CA PRO A 993 6.21 5.44 -9.52
C PRO A 993 5.23 6.57 -9.86
N LEU A 994 4.98 7.41 -8.87
CA LEU A 994 4.20 8.63 -9.00
C LEU A 994 4.97 9.65 -9.85
N ASP A 995 4.35 10.14 -10.92
CA ASP A 995 4.98 11.01 -11.91
C ASP A 995 4.01 12.06 -12.46
N GLU A 996 4.55 13.11 -13.07
CA GLU A 996 3.83 14.26 -13.61
C GLU A 996 2.69 13.85 -14.57
N PHE A 997 1.56 14.55 -14.43
CA PHE A 997 0.36 14.42 -15.27
C PHE A 997 -0.36 13.06 -15.17
N GLN A 998 0.00 12.21 -14.21
CA GLN A 998 -0.88 11.15 -13.72
C GLN A 998 -2.04 11.78 -12.94
N VAL A 999 -3.22 11.19 -13.01
CA VAL A 999 -4.44 11.66 -12.33
C VAL A 999 -5.00 10.54 -11.49
N PHE A 1000 -5.32 10.85 -10.23
CA PHE A 1000 -5.82 9.92 -9.23
C PHE A 1000 -7.07 10.48 -8.54
N SER A 1001 -7.90 9.61 -7.97
CA SER A 1001 -8.78 9.97 -6.85
C SER A 1001 -7.98 10.16 -5.55
N ASP A 1002 -8.49 11.04 -4.70
CA ASP A 1002 -8.14 11.24 -3.30
C ASP A 1002 -9.49 11.18 -2.58
N GLU A 1003 -9.85 10.01 -2.05
CA GLU A 1003 -11.21 9.61 -1.65
C GLU A 1003 -11.33 8.95 -0.25
N PRO A 1004 -10.64 9.40 0.81
CA PRO A 1004 -10.74 8.77 2.12
C PRO A 1004 -12.19 8.77 2.67
N GLY A 1005 -12.47 7.82 3.58
CA GLY A 1005 -13.82 7.66 4.14
C GLY A 1005 -13.87 7.08 5.56
N TYR A 1006 -15.08 6.94 6.09
CA TYR A 1006 -15.41 6.24 7.32
C TYR A 1006 -16.86 5.75 7.27
N TYR A 1007 -17.13 4.53 7.73
CA TYR A 1007 -18.44 3.87 7.56
C TYR A 1007 -18.90 3.22 8.86
N GLU A 1008 -19.81 3.89 9.56
CA GLU A 1008 -20.38 3.43 10.83
C GLU A 1008 -21.54 2.47 10.57
N THR A 1009 -21.37 1.20 10.88
CA THR A 1009 -22.35 0.15 10.52
C THR A 1009 -23.69 0.41 11.23
N ASN A 1010 -24.77 0.49 10.45
CA ASN A 1010 -26.11 0.89 10.91
C ASN A 1010 -26.22 2.33 11.45
N GLY A 1011 -25.26 3.22 11.15
CA GLY A 1011 -25.27 4.62 11.55
C GLY A 1011 -25.29 5.58 10.35
N PHE A 1012 -24.10 5.82 9.79
CA PHE A 1012 -23.85 6.78 8.71
C PHE A 1012 -22.56 6.42 7.96
N GLY A 1013 -22.33 7.03 6.81
CA GLY A 1013 -21.04 6.99 6.13
C GLY A 1013 -20.58 8.38 5.73
N VAL A 1014 -19.26 8.54 5.68
CA VAL A 1014 -18.57 9.69 5.12
C VAL A 1014 -17.61 9.19 4.06
N ARG A 1015 -17.63 9.83 2.90
CA ARG A 1015 -16.51 9.88 1.96
C ARG A 1015 -16.40 11.31 1.44
N ILE A 1016 -15.17 11.77 1.23
CA ILE A 1016 -14.85 13.08 0.67
C ILE A 1016 -13.84 12.81 -0.42
N GLU A 1017 -14.12 13.29 -1.63
CA GLU A 1017 -13.32 12.90 -2.78
C GLU A 1017 -13.07 14.02 -3.77
N ASN A 1018 -11.85 14.08 -4.29
CA ASN A 1018 -11.48 14.93 -5.41
C ASN A 1018 -10.57 14.17 -6.37
N MET A 1019 -10.67 14.49 -7.66
CA MET A 1019 -9.62 14.13 -8.59
C MET A 1019 -8.45 15.10 -8.44
N VAL A 1020 -7.25 14.54 -8.37
CA VAL A 1020 -5.98 15.24 -8.21
C VAL A 1020 -5.01 14.83 -9.32
N MET A 1021 -4.34 15.82 -9.91
CA MET A 1021 -3.29 15.59 -10.91
C MET A 1021 -1.92 15.86 -10.31
N ILE A 1022 -0.95 15.01 -10.60
CA ILE A 1022 0.43 15.23 -10.16
C ILE A 1022 1.08 16.35 -11.00
N VAL A 1023 1.63 17.35 -10.32
CA VAL A 1023 2.30 18.51 -10.92
C VAL A 1023 3.61 18.80 -10.19
N LYS A 1024 4.58 19.38 -10.89
CA LYS A 1024 5.79 19.93 -10.27
C LYS A 1024 5.44 21.02 -9.25
N LYS A 1025 6.13 21.00 -8.10
CA LYS A 1025 6.02 22.00 -7.04
C LYS A 1025 7.30 22.84 -6.98
N SER A 1026 7.13 24.14 -6.76
CA SER A 1026 8.23 25.02 -6.35
C SER A 1026 8.37 24.96 -4.84
N THR A 1027 9.57 24.68 -4.36
CA THR A 1027 9.91 24.57 -2.94
C THR A 1027 10.79 25.73 -2.49
N LYS A 1028 10.97 25.90 -1.16
CA LYS A 1028 11.78 26.97 -0.57
C LYS A 1028 13.27 26.80 -0.90
N TYR A 1029 13.74 25.56 -0.86
CA TYR A 1029 15.09 25.13 -1.19
C TYR A 1029 15.06 24.16 -2.39
N GLN A 1030 16.25 23.88 -2.92
CA GLN A 1030 16.47 23.07 -4.11
C GLN A 1030 17.61 22.09 -3.81
N PHE A 1031 17.27 20.86 -3.40
CA PHE A 1031 18.26 19.82 -3.08
C PHE A 1031 18.93 19.26 -4.34
N MET A 1032 20.10 19.81 -4.72
CA MET A 1032 20.76 19.50 -6.01
C MET A 1032 19.78 19.65 -7.19
N ASP A 1033 19.85 18.80 -8.22
CA ASP A 1033 18.94 18.83 -9.37
C ASP A 1033 17.56 18.14 -9.12
N SER A 1034 17.16 17.97 -7.86
CA SER A 1034 15.94 17.25 -7.49
C SER A 1034 14.67 17.92 -8.01
N VAL A 1035 13.69 17.10 -8.44
CA VAL A 1035 12.35 17.57 -8.76
C VAL A 1035 11.42 17.18 -7.61
N PHE A 1036 10.66 18.16 -7.10
CA PHE A 1036 9.59 17.92 -6.15
C PHE A 1036 8.24 17.99 -6.86
N LEU A 1037 7.37 17.04 -6.53
CA LEU A 1037 6.01 16.90 -7.07
C LEU A 1037 4.98 17.06 -5.94
N GLY A 1038 3.72 17.19 -6.33
CA GLY A 1038 2.57 17.19 -5.45
C GLY A 1038 1.30 17.38 -6.27
N PHE A 1039 0.18 17.70 -5.63
CA PHE A 1039 -1.13 17.61 -6.30
C PHE A 1039 -1.71 18.96 -6.75
N GLU A 1040 -2.38 18.96 -7.92
CA GLU A 1040 -3.34 19.97 -8.37
C GLU A 1040 -4.76 19.37 -8.28
N THR A 1041 -5.62 19.94 -7.44
CA THR A 1041 -7.02 19.52 -7.36
C THR A 1041 -7.82 19.98 -8.59
N LEU A 1042 -8.39 19.00 -9.31
CA LEU A 1042 -9.25 19.18 -10.48
C LEU A 1042 -10.72 19.39 -10.09
N THR A 1043 -11.23 18.61 -9.13
CA THR A 1043 -12.61 18.72 -8.62
C THR A 1043 -12.78 20.03 -7.83
N LEU A 1044 -13.77 20.86 -8.22
CA LEU A 1044 -14.01 22.20 -7.66
C LEU A 1044 -15.41 22.31 -7.04
N VAL A 1045 -15.64 21.61 -5.93
CA VAL A 1045 -16.93 21.54 -5.23
C VAL A 1045 -16.69 21.79 -3.74
N PRO A 1046 -17.42 22.69 -3.06
CA PRO A 1046 -17.14 23.00 -1.66
C PRO A 1046 -17.39 21.80 -0.73
N TYR A 1047 -16.88 21.91 0.49
CA TYR A 1047 -17.13 20.94 1.57
C TYR A 1047 -18.34 21.39 2.39
N GLU A 1048 -18.87 20.52 3.26
CA GLU A 1048 -20.04 20.86 4.10
C GLU A 1048 -19.58 21.48 5.43
N PRO A 1049 -19.68 22.81 5.62
CA PRO A 1049 -19.12 23.46 6.81
C PRO A 1049 -19.82 23.07 8.12
N THR A 1050 -21.09 22.65 8.09
CA THR A 1050 -21.80 22.21 9.30
C THR A 1050 -21.22 20.93 9.90
N LEU A 1051 -20.58 20.10 9.09
CA LEU A 1051 -19.94 18.85 9.49
C LEU A 1051 -18.50 19.03 9.99
N ILE A 1052 -17.90 20.21 9.85
CA ILE A 1052 -16.50 20.44 10.23
C ILE A 1052 -16.38 20.88 11.70
N ASP A 1053 -15.49 20.22 12.44
CA ASP A 1053 -14.99 20.68 13.72
C ASP A 1053 -13.60 21.31 13.56
N PHE A 1054 -13.59 22.63 13.35
CA PHE A 1054 -12.37 23.40 13.13
C PHE A 1054 -11.38 23.34 14.32
N SER A 1055 -11.79 22.86 15.50
CA SER A 1055 -10.87 22.66 16.63
C SER A 1055 -9.92 21.48 16.46
N LEU A 1056 -10.23 20.54 15.56
CA LEU A 1056 -9.38 19.38 15.25
C LEU A 1056 -8.37 19.65 14.13
N MET A 1057 -8.58 20.71 13.34
CA MET A 1057 -7.77 21.00 12.16
C MET A 1057 -6.62 21.95 12.48
N SER A 1058 -5.44 21.66 11.93
CA SER A 1058 -4.29 22.56 12.00
C SER A 1058 -4.54 23.86 11.21
N PRO A 1059 -3.91 24.99 11.58
CA PRO A 1059 -4.03 26.24 10.82
C PRO A 1059 -3.72 26.09 9.33
N ALA A 1060 -2.72 25.27 8.98
CA ALA A 1060 -2.33 25.03 7.59
C ALA A 1060 -3.36 24.18 6.80
N GLN A 1061 -4.14 23.31 7.46
CA GLN A 1061 -5.27 22.62 6.81
C GLN A 1061 -6.42 23.59 6.53
N ILE A 1062 -6.72 24.50 7.46
CA ILE A 1062 -7.77 25.52 7.28
C ILE A 1062 -7.34 26.58 6.24
N ASP A 1063 -6.09 27.02 6.23
CA ASP A 1063 -5.55 27.91 5.20
C ASP A 1063 -5.62 27.25 3.81
N TRP A 1064 -5.31 25.95 3.68
CA TRP A 1064 -5.51 25.22 2.41
C TRP A 1064 -6.98 25.15 2.01
N MET A 1065 -7.88 24.84 2.96
CA MET A 1065 -9.32 24.74 2.70
C MET A 1065 -9.91 26.09 2.24
N ASN A 1066 -9.55 27.18 2.92
CA ASN A 1066 -9.93 28.54 2.53
C ASN A 1066 -9.42 28.88 1.11
N ASN A 1067 -8.16 28.53 0.78
CA ASN A 1067 -7.61 28.72 -0.55
C ASN A 1067 -8.32 27.87 -1.63
N TYR A 1068 -8.68 26.63 -1.31
CA TYR A 1068 -9.48 25.76 -2.16
C TYR A 1068 -10.87 26.36 -2.41
N HIS A 1069 -11.59 26.76 -1.37
CA HIS A 1069 -12.91 27.40 -1.49
C HIS A 1069 -12.87 28.71 -2.27
N ASN A 1070 -11.83 29.53 -2.10
CA ASN A 1070 -11.60 30.71 -2.93
C ASN A 1070 -11.35 30.35 -4.41
N LYS A 1071 -10.62 29.27 -4.70
CA LYS A 1071 -10.46 28.74 -6.08
C LYS A 1071 -11.82 28.33 -6.66
N VAL A 1072 -12.66 27.60 -5.91
CA VAL A 1072 -14.01 27.20 -6.34
C VAL A 1072 -14.87 28.42 -6.64
N GLN A 1073 -14.96 29.38 -5.71
CA GLN A 1073 -15.77 30.60 -5.88
C GLN A 1073 -15.32 31.44 -7.09
N ARG A 1074 -14.01 31.51 -7.35
CA ARG A 1074 -13.42 32.24 -8.48
C ARG A 1074 -13.65 31.54 -9.83
N GLU A 1075 -13.52 30.22 -9.89
CA GLU A 1075 -13.50 29.48 -11.16
C GLU A 1075 -14.85 28.88 -11.55
N ILE A 1076 -15.73 28.59 -10.58
CA ILE A 1076 -17.08 28.03 -10.82
C ILE A 1076 -18.18 29.08 -10.64
N GLY A 1077 -18.02 30.02 -9.71
CA GLY A 1077 -19.01 31.09 -9.47
C GLY A 1077 -19.46 31.84 -10.74
N PRO A 1078 -18.55 32.27 -11.64
CA PRO A 1078 -18.91 32.91 -12.90
C PRO A 1078 -19.61 32.02 -13.93
N LEU A 1079 -19.56 30.69 -13.77
CA LEU A 1079 -20.18 29.73 -14.69
C LEU A 1079 -21.64 29.39 -14.30
N ILE A 1080 -22.05 29.71 -13.06
CA ILE A 1080 -23.42 29.55 -12.58
C ILE A 1080 -24.24 30.76 -13.06
N VAL A 1081 -24.78 30.67 -14.28
CA VAL A 1081 -25.54 31.75 -14.92
C VAL A 1081 -27.03 31.66 -14.54
N ASN A 1082 -27.60 32.78 -14.09
CA ASN A 1082 -29.03 32.95 -13.77
C ASN A 1082 -29.64 32.02 -12.69
N ASP A 1083 -28.83 31.29 -11.92
CA ASP A 1083 -29.30 30.52 -10.74
C ASP A 1083 -28.89 31.22 -9.44
N THR A 1084 -29.80 32.01 -8.87
CA THR A 1084 -29.59 32.76 -7.62
C THR A 1084 -29.48 31.85 -6.40
N LEU A 1085 -30.18 30.71 -6.39
CA LEU A 1085 -30.14 29.74 -5.31
C LEU A 1085 -28.76 29.06 -5.25
N ALA A 1086 -28.28 28.55 -6.37
CA ALA A 1086 -26.95 27.94 -6.48
C ALA A 1086 -25.82 28.95 -6.19
N THR A 1087 -25.98 30.20 -6.65
CA THR A 1087 -25.01 31.29 -6.35
C THR A 1087 -24.94 31.60 -4.85
N ALA A 1088 -26.08 31.68 -4.16
CA ALA A 1088 -26.13 31.92 -2.72
C ALA A 1088 -25.59 30.72 -1.92
N TRP A 1089 -25.96 29.50 -2.33
CA TRP A 1089 -25.49 28.24 -1.75
C TRP A 1089 -23.97 28.11 -1.82
N LEU A 1090 -23.38 28.41 -2.98
CA LEU A 1090 -21.94 28.37 -3.19
C LEU A 1090 -21.23 29.35 -2.25
N ARG A 1091 -21.64 30.62 -2.26
CA ARG A 1091 -21.06 31.68 -1.41
C ARG A 1091 -21.08 31.32 0.07
N ALA A 1092 -22.16 30.70 0.55
CA ALA A 1092 -22.30 30.29 1.95
C ALA A 1092 -21.30 29.18 2.33
N ARG A 1093 -21.03 28.23 1.42
CA ARG A 1093 -20.11 27.10 1.67
C ARG A 1093 -18.65 27.37 1.32
N THR A 1094 -18.36 28.49 0.65
CA THR A 1094 -16.99 28.99 0.40
C THR A 1094 -16.64 30.21 1.25
N ALA A 1095 -17.38 30.48 2.33
CA ALA A 1095 -17.07 31.57 3.24
C ALA A 1095 -15.80 31.26 4.05
N SER A 1096 -14.80 32.15 4.00
CA SER A 1096 -13.52 31.97 4.70
C SER A 1096 -13.69 31.82 6.20
N VAL A 1097 -13.03 30.81 6.77
CA VAL A 1097 -12.98 30.58 8.22
C VAL A 1097 -11.81 31.36 8.81
N ASN A 1098 -12.11 32.36 9.65
CA ASN A 1098 -11.12 33.12 10.40
C ASN A 1098 -10.83 32.43 11.74
N ILE A 1099 -9.62 31.92 11.92
CA ILE A 1099 -9.12 31.52 13.24
C ILE A 1099 -8.33 32.69 13.82
N ASN A 1100 -8.69 33.15 15.02
CA ASN A 1100 -7.84 34.07 15.77
C ASN A 1100 -6.53 33.35 16.14
N LYS A 1101 -5.40 33.72 15.51
CA LYS A 1101 -4.06 33.12 15.75
C LYS A 1101 -3.47 33.41 17.16
N GLY A 1102 -4.26 33.91 18.11
CA GLY A 1102 -3.77 34.53 19.34
C GLY A 1102 -3.90 33.73 20.64
N ASP A 1103 -4.94 32.92 20.81
CA ASP A 1103 -5.41 32.58 22.17
C ASP A 1103 -4.83 31.30 22.79
N ASN A 1104 -4.18 30.43 22.00
CA ASN A 1104 -3.63 29.14 22.48
C ASN A 1104 -2.11 29.15 22.76
N LEU A 1105 -1.40 30.27 22.56
CA LEU A 1105 0.07 30.33 22.58
C LEU A 1105 0.71 30.95 23.84
N LYS A 1106 -0.06 31.21 24.89
CA LYS A 1106 0.47 31.67 26.20
C LYS A 1106 0.45 30.56 27.25
N ILE A 1107 1.27 29.53 27.05
CA ILE A 1107 1.61 28.54 28.08
C ILE A 1107 3.12 28.63 28.38
N ASN A 1108 3.43 29.32 29.48
CA ASN A 1108 4.70 29.41 30.21
C ASN A 1108 5.94 28.73 29.62
N PHE A 1109 6.64 29.40 28.69
CA PHE A 1109 7.97 28.99 28.21
C PHE A 1109 9.14 29.55 29.05
N ILE A 1110 8.85 30.22 30.19
CA ILE A 1110 9.84 30.79 31.10
C ILE A 1110 9.58 30.26 32.52
N LEU A 1111 10.04 29.04 32.82
CA LEU A 1111 10.26 28.57 34.21
C LEU A 1111 11.05 27.25 34.36
N LEU A 1112 11.74 26.75 33.31
CA LEU A 1112 12.51 25.48 33.41
C LEU A 1112 13.99 25.57 32.97
N ILE A 1113 14.57 26.76 32.84
CA ILE A 1113 16.00 26.97 32.48
C ILE A 1113 16.81 27.53 33.68
N SER A 1114 16.19 27.73 34.85
CA SER A 1114 16.82 28.37 36.02
C SER A 1114 16.95 27.49 37.28
N SER A 1115 16.70 26.17 37.19
CA SER A 1115 16.69 25.27 38.37
C SER A 1115 17.77 24.18 38.41
N VAL A 1116 18.80 24.25 37.55
CA VAL A 1116 19.95 23.31 37.58
C VAL A 1116 21.26 23.98 38.05
N CYS A 1117 21.32 25.31 38.13
CA CYS A 1117 22.53 26.05 38.56
C CYS A 1117 22.61 26.40 40.06
N LEU A 1118 21.82 25.75 40.93
CA LEU A 1118 21.72 26.13 42.36
C LEU A 1118 21.84 24.96 43.36
N ILE A 1119 22.42 23.82 42.93
CA ILE A 1119 22.63 22.63 43.79
C ILE A 1119 24.12 22.22 43.89
N LEU A 1120 25.06 22.91 43.22
CA LEU A 1120 26.50 22.53 43.21
C LEU A 1120 27.48 23.53 43.84
N GLY A 1121 27.04 24.65 44.41
CA GLY A 1121 27.75 25.37 45.48
C GLY A 1121 29.27 25.62 45.31
N ILE A 1122 29.74 25.94 44.11
CA ILE A 1122 31.13 26.31 43.82
C ILE A 1122 31.14 27.67 43.12
N SER A 1123 32.06 28.53 43.55
CA SER A 1123 32.25 29.94 43.14
C SER A 1123 32.71 30.10 41.69
#